data_AF-A0A8J9YLM3-F1
#
_entry.id   AF-A0A8J9YLM3-F1
#
_cell.length_a   1.000
_cell.length_b   1.000
_cell.length_c   1.000
_cell.angle_alpha   90.00
_cell.angle_beta   90.00
_cell.angle_gamma   90.00
#
_symmetry.space_group_name_H-M   'P 1'
#
loop_
_entity.id
_entity.type
_entity.pdbx_description
1 polymer ?
#
loop_
_entity_poly.entity_id
_entity_poly.type
_entity_poly.pdbx_seq_one_letter_code
_entity_poly.pdbx_strand_id
1 'polypeptide(L)'
;MRVAPDNGTVLDIFLGVPFATPPTGDRRFMPPEPVQPWTGVRDATAFGPACPQDADDVLSILPEEANNTSEDCLYLDIYTPQANDSAVPLPVMIWIHGGAYQFGSGKEYEGVFLARRGVVLVSINYRIGALGWLSTGDEHAPGNNGLLDQIEAMRWVRDNIRAFGGDRDRVTIFGQSAGGSSVSLHMFLPMSEGLFHRVIAMSGVALSPFAVLLPPYRVADCAKDLATKLGCPTDSSCTMVACLREKPAELFYTTRVQGPPMISVWAPHLDGPGGVIPEPPARLLWEGRFYKVPLMTGTVPREDFYDAPNGTSRETFIGRLRTWVQRYHSNREAMFDALLQEYTDWTRPDNPDVIWDIDLERQANYGYHAPTDALAAGHSTSGVGTYLYYFTHRSDNDPHPDRFGVIHSLELPFLFGPRGIEPYRPTVYTDVDNTVRDNMLTLWTNFAREGNPTPSAVAGVIWEQYQTTSRPYLEINSSLVPRNFLFARRNAFWNDYFPKLVNESKCEEPQASRASTHCFGGYTTLMAAEAVEVEENANVPVDESRCVFFRYVCGDMRPLKVWLEGKPAPVRFLDWYVRGATQPLFLSNPLGGVLVISGLLVESPWMSLCGLLGLLFSTLTAVIFRQGKGCVESGGGGFNGLLTGLLLAALSRDPDWHGLTIVPVIVMAIISTFVNSGLSGILGKVELPSLNLAFNVAVLVYATAAGPRDSYPRLYRAGEQQLLPNQTANLTAADQIDWIRVLQAVPVGVGQCYGCGQAVAGGLISAGILVSSPMVFYHCVMGAVIGIGTALILGVPLHWVYSGACAYNSVLGTAAVGGVFYVLTIQSHLLSLVCGTNLPL
;
A
#
# COMPACT_ATOMS: atom_id res chain seq x y z
N MET A 1 -30.43 33.01 3.00
CA MET A 1 -31.83 33.11 2.52
C MET A 1 -32.72 32.14 3.28
N ARG A 2 -34.02 32.43 3.42
CA ARG A 2 -34.99 31.53 4.08
C ARG A 2 -35.94 30.94 3.05
N VAL A 3 -36.11 29.63 3.09
CA VAL A 3 -37.06 28.92 2.22
C VAL A 3 -38.21 28.41 3.07
N ALA A 4 -39.42 28.90 2.75
CA ALA A 4 -40.67 28.52 3.40
C ALA A 4 -41.20 27.17 2.84
N PRO A 5 -42.07 26.46 3.57
CA PRO A 5 -42.27 25.03 3.38
C PRO A 5 -43.36 24.63 2.37
N ASP A 6 -43.27 23.38 1.89
CA ASP A 6 -44.45 22.55 1.56
C ASP A 6 -44.92 21.71 2.78
N ASN A 7 -44.03 21.41 3.76
CA ASN A 7 -44.25 20.48 4.90
C ASN A 7 -43.89 21.05 6.30
N GLY A 8 -44.00 22.36 6.53
CA GLY A 8 -43.79 23.00 7.83
C GLY A 8 -42.36 23.23 8.34
N THR A 9 -41.32 22.64 7.75
CA THR A 9 -39.90 22.89 8.15
C THR A 9 -39.30 24.06 7.37
N VAL A 10 -38.86 25.10 8.07
CA VAL A 10 -38.16 26.27 7.49
C VAL A 10 -36.65 25.98 7.44
N LEU A 11 -36.02 26.31 6.32
CA LEU A 11 -34.57 26.19 6.15
C LEU A 11 -33.90 27.56 6.12
N ASP A 12 -32.76 27.67 6.79
CA ASP A 12 -31.77 28.73 6.59
C ASP A 12 -30.70 28.22 5.60
N ILE A 13 -30.44 28.98 4.55
CA ILE A 13 -29.51 28.61 3.48
C ILE A 13 -28.44 29.70 3.34
N PHE A 14 -27.17 29.30 3.32
CA PHE A 14 -26.00 30.16 3.16
C PHE A 14 -25.22 29.69 1.94
N LEU A 15 -25.14 30.52 0.91
CA LEU A 15 -24.52 30.19 -0.36
C LEU A 15 -23.23 30.99 -0.55
N GLY A 16 -22.23 30.40 -1.20
CA GLY A 16 -20.99 31.09 -1.54
C GLY A 16 -20.14 31.48 -0.32
N VAL A 17 -20.08 30.62 0.70
CA VAL A 17 -19.28 30.84 1.91
C VAL A 17 -17.82 30.46 1.62
N PRO A 18 -16.85 31.38 1.67
CA PRO A 18 -15.46 31.05 1.39
C PRO A 18 -14.88 30.20 2.52
N PHE A 19 -14.26 29.08 2.18
CA PHE A 19 -13.57 28.22 3.16
C PHE A 19 -12.05 28.30 3.08
N ALA A 20 -11.51 28.76 1.95
CA ALA A 20 -10.08 28.95 1.74
C ALA A 20 -9.80 30.29 1.03
N THR A 21 -8.54 30.72 1.07
CA THR A 21 -8.07 31.88 0.31
C THR A 21 -8.06 31.55 -1.20
N PRO A 22 -8.40 32.50 -2.10
CA PRO A 22 -8.45 32.24 -3.53
C PRO A 22 -7.11 31.67 -4.07
N PRO A 23 -7.11 30.51 -4.76
CA PRO A 23 -5.88 29.83 -5.21
C PRO A 23 -5.33 30.43 -6.51
N THR A 24 -5.24 31.76 -6.59
CA THR A 24 -4.82 32.53 -7.76
C THR A 24 -3.37 32.99 -7.67
N GLY A 25 -2.78 33.36 -8.82
CA GLY A 25 -1.41 33.87 -8.90
C GLY A 25 -0.40 32.85 -8.37
N ASP A 26 0.44 33.25 -7.42
CA ASP A 26 1.47 32.39 -6.81
C ASP A 26 0.90 31.18 -6.05
N ARG A 27 -0.37 31.25 -5.63
CA ARG A 27 -1.07 30.12 -4.98
C ARG A 27 -1.62 29.09 -5.97
N ARG A 28 -1.59 29.37 -7.27
CA ARG A 28 -1.96 28.39 -8.29
C ARG A 28 -0.99 27.20 -8.23
N PHE A 29 -1.55 25.99 -8.27
CA PHE A 29 -0.87 24.70 -8.09
C PHE A 29 -0.28 24.45 -6.70
N MET A 30 -0.57 25.30 -5.71
CA MET A 30 -0.15 25.11 -4.32
C MET A 30 -1.30 24.62 -3.44
N PRO A 31 -0.99 24.00 -2.28
CA PRO A 31 -1.99 23.67 -1.25
C PRO A 31 -2.87 24.89 -0.90
N PRO A 32 -4.16 24.69 -0.59
CA PRO A 32 -5.02 25.78 -0.16
C PRO A 32 -4.54 26.37 1.17
N GLU A 33 -4.72 27.67 1.32
CA GLU A 33 -4.50 28.37 2.58
C GLU A 33 -5.85 28.66 3.24
N PRO A 34 -5.93 28.63 4.58
CA PRO A 34 -7.16 28.97 5.30
C PRO A 34 -7.72 30.33 4.88
N VAL A 35 -9.04 30.47 4.89
CA VAL A 35 -9.70 31.73 4.58
C VAL A 35 -9.28 32.82 5.58
N GLN A 36 -8.98 34.01 5.07
CA GLN A 36 -8.64 35.15 5.91
C GLN A 36 -9.90 35.75 6.56
N PRO A 37 -9.86 36.09 7.87
CA PRO A 37 -10.97 36.78 8.52
C PRO A 37 -11.27 38.12 7.85
N TRP A 38 -12.55 38.49 7.79
CA TRP A 38 -13.01 39.80 7.32
C TRP A 38 -13.77 40.54 8.42
N THR A 39 -13.83 41.87 8.30
CA THR A 39 -14.64 42.71 9.18
C THR A 39 -16.02 42.95 8.59
N GLY A 40 -17.06 42.98 9.43
CA GLY A 40 -18.43 43.21 9.01
C GLY A 40 -19.16 41.92 8.59
N VAL A 41 -20.30 42.07 7.92
CA VAL A 41 -21.15 40.95 7.48
C VAL A 41 -20.91 40.70 6.00
N ARG A 42 -20.57 39.46 5.64
CA ARG A 42 -20.49 39.02 4.24
C ARG A 42 -21.85 38.46 3.83
N ASP A 43 -22.33 38.89 2.67
CA ASP A 43 -23.55 38.34 2.09
C ASP A 43 -23.30 36.92 1.57
N ALA A 44 -24.20 36.01 1.91
CA ALA A 44 -24.14 34.58 1.58
C ALA A 44 -25.50 34.11 1.02
N THR A 45 -26.10 34.90 0.13
CA THR A 45 -27.38 34.59 -0.53
C THR A 45 -27.25 34.17 -2.00
N ALA A 46 -26.04 34.14 -2.54
CA ALA A 46 -25.77 33.74 -3.92
C ALA A 46 -24.61 32.75 -3.98
N PHE A 47 -24.68 31.81 -4.90
CA PHE A 47 -23.62 30.83 -5.12
C PHE A 47 -22.30 31.51 -5.48
N GLY A 48 -21.20 30.92 -4.98
CA GLY A 48 -19.87 31.21 -5.51
C GLY A 48 -19.74 30.70 -6.95
N PRO A 49 -18.75 31.20 -7.72
CA PRO A 49 -18.45 30.66 -9.04
C PRO A 49 -17.97 29.21 -8.95
N ALA A 50 -18.24 28.43 -10.00
CA ALA A 50 -17.65 27.09 -10.14
C ALA A 50 -16.15 27.19 -10.47
N CYS A 51 -15.40 26.11 -10.25
CA CYS A 51 -14.00 26.08 -10.67
C CYS A 51 -13.89 26.04 -12.21
N PRO A 52 -12.78 26.53 -12.81
CA PRO A 52 -12.64 26.60 -14.26
C PRO A 52 -12.69 25.21 -14.90
N GLN A 53 -13.57 25.05 -15.88
CA GLN A 53 -13.88 23.80 -16.57
C GLN A 53 -14.51 24.10 -17.93
N ASP A 54 -14.44 23.15 -18.86
CA ASP A 54 -15.11 23.26 -20.15
C ASP A 54 -16.60 22.93 -19.98
N ALA A 55 -17.50 23.88 -20.23
CA ALA A 55 -18.94 23.64 -20.14
C ALA A 55 -19.49 22.91 -21.39
N ASP A 56 -18.78 22.93 -22.52
CA ASP A 56 -19.24 22.41 -23.81
C ASP A 56 -18.84 20.93 -24.04
N ASP A 57 -17.70 20.47 -23.50
CA ASP A 57 -17.22 19.06 -23.62
C ASP A 57 -17.85 18.15 -22.53
N VAL A 58 -18.42 18.74 -21.48
CA VAL A 58 -19.22 18.04 -20.48
C VAL A 58 -20.58 17.81 -21.10
N LEU A 59 -20.96 16.54 -21.33
CA LEU A 59 -22.30 16.12 -21.76
C LEU A 59 -23.32 17.20 -21.38
N SER A 60 -23.99 17.77 -22.38
CA SER A 60 -24.85 18.97 -22.38
C SER A 60 -25.99 19.01 -21.33
N ILE A 61 -25.62 18.77 -20.09
CA ILE A 61 -26.42 18.41 -18.92
C ILE A 61 -26.28 19.53 -17.87
N LEU A 62 -25.18 20.30 -17.90
CA LEU A 62 -24.98 21.42 -16.97
C LEU A 62 -25.87 22.63 -17.36
N PRO A 63 -26.53 23.29 -16.39
CA PRO A 63 -27.31 24.50 -16.65
C PRO A 63 -26.43 25.64 -17.18
N GLU A 64 -26.98 26.58 -17.96
CA GLU A 64 -26.30 27.82 -18.40
C GLU A 64 -25.65 28.60 -17.23
N GLU A 65 -26.19 28.47 -16.02
CA GLU A 65 -25.68 29.05 -14.78
C GLU A 65 -24.35 28.40 -14.31
N ALA A 66 -24.00 27.23 -14.85
CA ALA A 66 -22.70 26.57 -14.70
C ALA A 66 -21.57 27.37 -15.38
N ASN A 67 -21.88 28.22 -16.37
CA ASN A 67 -20.90 29.02 -17.11
C ASN A 67 -20.19 30.09 -16.27
N ASN A 68 -20.69 30.44 -15.08
CA ASN A 68 -19.98 31.33 -14.18
C ASN A 68 -18.85 30.57 -13.45
N THR A 69 -17.67 30.56 -14.06
CA THR A 69 -16.45 29.94 -13.53
C THR A 69 -15.39 30.98 -13.14
N SER A 70 -14.56 30.66 -12.15
CA SER A 70 -13.45 31.48 -11.68
C SER A 70 -12.41 30.62 -10.98
N GLU A 71 -11.14 31.01 -10.99
CA GLU A 71 -10.12 30.37 -10.14
C GLU A 71 -10.34 30.64 -8.66
N ASP A 72 -10.95 31.78 -8.32
CA ASP A 72 -11.52 31.99 -7.00
C ASP A 72 -12.82 31.19 -6.89
N CYS A 73 -12.72 29.89 -6.61
CA CYS A 73 -13.86 28.97 -6.55
C CYS A 73 -13.99 28.17 -5.24
N LEU A 74 -13.12 28.41 -4.23
CA LEU A 74 -13.09 27.64 -2.98
C LEU A 74 -14.17 28.10 -1.99
N TYR A 75 -15.41 27.79 -2.38
CA TYR A 75 -16.64 28.12 -1.68
C TYR A 75 -17.42 26.85 -1.29
N LEU A 76 -18.21 26.97 -0.23
CA LEU A 76 -19.19 25.96 0.18
C LEU A 76 -20.56 26.59 0.41
N ASP A 77 -21.59 25.76 0.30
CA ASP A 77 -22.98 26.11 0.54
C ASP A 77 -23.53 25.28 1.70
N ILE A 78 -24.35 25.89 2.56
CA ILE A 78 -24.89 25.29 3.77
C ILE A 78 -26.42 25.36 3.73
N TYR A 79 -27.05 24.20 3.91
CA TYR A 79 -28.50 24.06 4.04
C TYR A 79 -28.78 23.48 5.42
N THR A 80 -29.43 24.25 6.29
CA THR A 80 -29.70 23.84 7.67
C THR A 80 -31.16 24.09 8.04
N PRO A 81 -31.82 23.16 8.75
CA PRO A 81 -33.07 23.46 9.42
C PRO A 81 -32.90 24.64 10.37
N GLN A 82 -33.88 25.53 10.40
CA GLN A 82 -33.86 26.64 11.34
C GLN A 82 -33.69 26.11 12.78
N ALA A 83 -32.66 26.58 13.46
CA ALA A 83 -32.40 26.20 14.84
C ALA A 83 -33.48 26.81 15.76
N ASN A 84 -34.10 25.98 16.60
CA ASN A 84 -34.78 26.47 17.80
C ASN A 84 -33.74 26.57 18.92
N ASP A 85 -33.84 27.58 19.80
CA ASP A 85 -32.87 27.84 20.89
C ASP A 85 -32.64 26.65 21.86
N SER A 86 -33.47 25.61 21.79
CA SER A 86 -33.40 24.37 22.55
C SER A 86 -33.02 23.13 21.73
N ALA A 87 -32.53 23.30 20.49
CA ALA A 87 -32.28 22.19 19.57
C ALA A 87 -30.96 21.46 19.85
N VAL A 88 -31.03 20.13 19.90
CA VAL A 88 -29.85 19.25 19.89
C VAL A 88 -29.08 19.46 18.59
N PRO A 89 -27.73 19.54 18.62
CA PRO A 89 -26.92 19.64 17.40
C PRO A 89 -27.30 18.58 16.36
N LEU A 90 -27.34 18.96 15.09
CA LEU A 90 -27.75 18.08 13.99
C LEU A 90 -26.55 17.38 13.36
N PRO A 91 -26.68 16.12 12.88
CA PRO A 91 -25.62 15.49 12.10
C PRO A 91 -25.31 16.32 10.85
N VAL A 92 -24.05 16.30 10.42
CA VAL A 92 -23.58 17.07 9.26
C VAL A 92 -23.28 16.10 8.12
N MET A 93 -23.77 16.41 6.92
CA MET A 93 -23.46 15.68 5.70
C MET A 93 -22.70 16.60 4.75
N ILE A 94 -21.47 16.24 4.36
CA ILE A 94 -20.64 17.02 3.44
C ILE A 94 -20.65 16.32 2.08
N TRP A 95 -21.21 16.98 1.07
CA TRP A 95 -21.27 16.52 -0.31
C TRP A 95 -20.00 16.91 -1.07
N ILE A 96 -19.31 15.90 -1.61
CA ILE A 96 -18.18 16.05 -2.53
C ILE A 96 -18.64 15.57 -3.91
N HIS A 97 -18.75 16.50 -4.86
CA HIS A 97 -19.28 16.20 -6.19
C HIS A 97 -18.33 15.34 -7.04
N GLY A 98 -18.92 14.62 -7.99
CA GLY A 98 -18.21 13.87 -9.03
C GLY A 98 -17.82 14.73 -10.22
N GLY A 99 -17.69 14.11 -11.40
CA GLY A 99 -17.34 14.77 -12.66
C GLY A 99 -15.93 14.47 -13.16
N ALA A 100 -15.52 13.20 -13.03
CA ALA A 100 -14.22 12.68 -13.50
C ALA A 100 -12.99 13.47 -13.04
N TYR A 101 -13.10 14.21 -11.93
CA TYR A 101 -12.10 15.17 -11.44
C TYR A 101 -11.82 16.36 -12.38
N GLN A 102 -12.60 16.54 -13.44
CA GLN A 102 -12.41 17.57 -14.47
C GLN A 102 -13.53 18.60 -14.54
N PHE A 103 -14.72 18.26 -14.05
CA PHE A 103 -15.91 19.10 -14.10
C PHE A 103 -16.80 18.86 -12.89
N GLY A 104 -17.89 19.62 -12.81
CA GLY A 104 -18.87 19.62 -11.72
C GLY A 104 -18.67 20.79 -10.75
N SER A 105 -19.70 21.01 -9.92
CA SER A 105 -19.71 22.01 -8.85
C SER A 105 -20.73 21.66 -7.78
N GLY A 106 -20.43 22.03 -6.53
CA GLY A 106 -21.35 21.89 -5.41
C GLY A 106 -22.70 22.61 -5.60
N LYS A 107 -22.76 23.65 -6.44
CA LYS A 107 -23.99 24.41 -6.73
C LYS A 107 -25.05 23.62 -7.52
N GLU A 108 -24.65 22.53 -8.18
CA GLU A 108 -25.56 21.65 -8.94
C GLU A 108 -26.50 20.85 -8.02
N TYR A 109 -26.15 20.76 -6.73
CA TYR A 109 -26.77 19.83 -5.79
C TYR A 109 -27.50 20.58 -4.67
N GLU A 110 -28.74 20.97 -4.94
CA GLU A 110 -29.58 21.67 -3.95
C GLU A 110 -29.88 20.78 -2.73
N GLY A 111 -29.48 21.24 -1.55
CA GLY A 111 -29.56 20.46 -0.33
C GLY A 111 -30.91 20.35 0.37
N VAL A 112 -31.97 20.89 -0.23
CA VAL A 112 -33.25 21.13 0.46
C VAL A 112 -33.90 19.83 0.94
N PHE A 113 -33.89 18.78 0.11
CA PHE A 113 -34.53 17.50 0.44
C PHE A 113 -33.84 16.78 1.60
N LEU A 114 -32.52 16.74 1.61
CA LEU A 114 -31.72 16.18 2.70
C LEU A 114 -31.87 17.02 3.97
N ALA A 115 -31.69 18.34 3.90
CA ALA A 115 -31.78 19.21 5.07
C ALA A 115 -33.14 19.12 5.77
N ARG A 116 -34.24 19.00 5.02
CA ARG A 116 -35.61 18.79 5.55
C ARG A 116 -35.74 17.50 6.38
N ARG A 117 -34.84 16.53 6.23
CA ARG A 117 -34.76 15.32 7.07
C ARG A 117 -33.91 15.53 8.32
N GLY A 118 -33.70 16.77 8.76
CA GLY A 118 -33.08 17.08 10.04
C GLY A 118 -31.57 16.80 10.07
N VAL A 119 -30.87 17.22 9.02
CA VAL A 119 -29.40 17.19 8.93
C VAL A 119 -28.90 18.56 8.44
N VAL A 120 -27.67 18.92 8.75
CA VAL A 120 -27.01 20.06 8.09
C VAL A 120 -26.32 19.52 6.85
N LEU A 121 -26.70 19.98 5.66
CA LEU A 121 -25.98 19.67 4.44
C LEU A 121 -24.96 20.77 4.14
N VAL A 122 -23.75 20.36 3.80
CA VAL A 122 -22.71 21.23 3.24
C VAL A 122 -22.32 20.69 1.86
N SER A 123 -22.43 21.47 0.79
CA SER A 123 -21.84 21.13 -0.52
C SER A 123 -20.60 21.99 -0.75
N ILE A 124 -19.54 21.40 -1.32
CA ILE A 124 -18.25 22.10 -1.48
C ILE A 124 -17.85 22.14 -2.96
N ASN A 125 -17.16 23.21 -3.36
CA ASN A 125 -16.33 23.22 -4.55
C ASN A 125 -14.88 22.88 -4.17
N TYR A 126 -14.19 22.16 -5.05
CA TYR A 126 -12.75 21.90 -4.95
C TYR A 126 -12.10 22.06 -6.34
N ARG A 127 -10.81 22.37 -6.40
CA ARG A 127 -10.13 22.52 -7.70
C ARG A 127 -10.15 21.20 -8.48
N ILE A 128 -10.41 21.33 -9.78
CA ILE A 128 -10.57 20.25 -10.76
C ILE A 128 -9.61 20.46 -11.94
N GLY A 129 -9.51 19.46 -12.83
CA GLY A 129 -8.64 19.49 -14.00
C GLY A 129 -7.18 19.74 -13.64
N ALA A 130 -6.40 20.33 -14.54
CA ALA A 130 -4.99 20.62 -14.27
C ALA A 130 -4.80 21.53 -13.04
N LEU A 131 -5.74 22.43 -12.76
CA LEU A 131 -5.65 23.35 -11.62
C LEU A 131 -5.73 22.62 -10.26
N GLY A 132 -6.45 21.49 -10.20
CA GLY A 132 -6.57 20.66 -9.00
C GLY A 132 -5.52 19.56 -8.88
N TRP A 133 -4.98 19.06 -9.99
CA TRP A 133 -4.25 17.80 -9.99
C TRP A 133 -2.85 17.85 -10.62
N LEU A 134 -2.45 18.96 -11.24
CA LEU A 134 -1.12 19.08 -11.84
C LEU A 134 -0.03 18.87 -10.79
N SER A 135 0.91 17.97 -11.11
CA SER A 135 2.09 17.72 -10.30
C SER A 135 3.34 17.63 -11.17
N THR A 136 4.42 18.21 -10.68
CA THR A 136 5.78 18.09 -11.24
C THR A 136 6.59 16.98 -10.58
N GLY A 137 6.05 16.36 -9.52
CA GLY A 137 6.77 15.37 -8.70
C GLY A 137 7.76 15.98 -7.72
N ASP A 138 7.74 17.31 -7.56
CA ASP A 138 8.58 18.07 -6.63
C ASP A 138 7.77 19.22 -5.97
N GLU A 139 8.46 20.02 -5.15
CA GLU A 139 7.90 21.11 -4.36
C GLU A 139 7.28 22.28 -5.15
N HIS A 140 7.60 22.43 -6.44
CA HIS A 140 7.12 23.57 -7.23
C HIS A 140 5.65 23.44 -7.62
N ALA A 141 5.21 22.21 -7.88
CA ALA A 141 3.80 21.84 -7.99
C ALA A 141 3.64 20.41 -7.44
N PRO A 142 3.33 20.25 -6.14
CA PRO A 142 3.23 18.93 -5.51
C PRO A 142 2.02 18.13 -6.00
N GLY A 143 0.94 18.83 -6.39
CA GLY A 143 -0.34 18.28 -6.85
C GLY A 143 -1.23 17.79 -5.71
N ASN A 144 -2.23 16.95 -6.01
CA ASN A 144 -3.29 16.55 -5.06
C ASN A 144 -4.04 17.74 -4.42
N ASN A 145 -4.03 18.91 -5.06
CA ASN A 145 -4.62 20.13 -4.53
C ASN A 145 -6.14 20.03 -4.38
N GLY A 146 -6.82 19.30 -5.27
CA GLY A 146 -8.25 19.02 -5.13
C GLY A 146 -8.60 18.28 -3.84
N LEU A 147 -7.81 17.27 -3.44
CA LEU A 147 -7.98 16.58 -2.15
C LEU A 147 -7.66 17.49 -0.97
N LEU A 148 -6.64 18.34 -1.10
CA LEU A 148 -6.27 19.30 -0.06
C LEU A 148 -7.36 20.37 0.13
N ASP A 149 -8.04 20.79 -0.93
CA ASP A 149 -9.20 21.69 -0.87
C ASP A 149 -10.35 21.03 -0.11
N GLN A 150 -10.63 19.76 -0.39
CA GLN A 150 -11.64 18.97 0.34
C GLN A 150 -11.29 18.86 1.83
N ILE A 151 -10.01 18.63 2.16
CA ILE A 151 -9.52 18.62 3.56
C ILE A 151 -9.71 19.98 4.22
N GLU A 152 -9.40 21.08 3.54
CA GLU A 152 -9.56 22.42 4.08
C GLU A 152 -11.04 22.79 4.29
N ALA A 153 -11.92 22.38 3.39
CA ALA A 153 -13.36 22.52 3.59
C ALA A 153 -13.85 21.73 4.81
N MET A 154 -13.37 20.50 5.01
CA MET A 154 -13.72 19.71 6.20
C MET A 154 -13.18 20.32 7.49
N ARG A 155 -11.98 20.93 7.48
CA ARG A 155 -11.45 21.69 8.61
C ARG A 155 -12.31 22.91 8.92
N TRP A 156 -12.72 23.64 7.88
CA TRP A 156 -13.65 24.76 8.02
C TRP A 156 -14.97 24.30 8.66
N VAL A 157 -15.54 23.18 8.21
CA VAL A 157 -16.77 22.60 8.78
C VAL A 157 -16.56 22.24 10.25
N ARG A 158 -15.48 21.52 10.60
CA ARG A 158 -15.15 21.19 12.00
C ARG A 158 -15.15 22.43 12.88
N ASP A 159 -14.55 23.52 12.41
CA ASP A 159 -14.34 24.71 13.22
C ASP A 159 -15.60 25.59 13.31
N ASN A 160 -16.42 25.65 12.26
CA ASN A 160 -17.51 26.62 12.13
C ASN A 160 -18.94 26.05 12.20
N ILE A 161 -19.16 24.75 11.90
CA ILE A 161 -20.52 24.23 11.64
C ILE A 161 -21.47 24.28 12.84
N ARG A 162 -20.93 24.36 14.07
CA ARG A 162 -21.72 24.56 15.29
C ARG A 162 -22.54 25.85 15.25
N ALA A 163 -22.04 26.91 14.61
CA ALA A 163 -22.78 28.17 14.43
C ALA A 163 -24.01 28.02 13.52
N PHE A 164 -24.06 26.95 12.72
CA PHE A 164 -25.14 26.63 11.80
C PHE A 164 -26.06 25.50 12.34
N GLY A 165 -25.93 25.16 13.63
CA GLY A 165 -26.70 24.10 14.28
C GLY A 165 -26.15 22.67 14.07
N GLY A 166 -25.00 22.52 13.41
CA GLY A 166 -24.39 21.24 13.13
C GLY A 166 -23.50 20.70 14.25
N ASP A 167 -23.38 19.38 14.28
CA ASP A 167 -22.52 18.64 15.21
C ASP A 167 -21.21 18.24 14.52
N ARG A 168 -20.10 18.85 14.94
CA ARG A 168 -18.76 18.56 14.39
C ARG A 168 -18.29 17.14 14.66
N ASP A 169 -18.88 16.46 15.64
CA ASP A 169 -18.50 15.10 16.06
C ASP A 169 -19.42 14.04 15.40
N ARG A 170 -20.34 14.47 14.51
CA ARG A 170 -21.20 13.59 13.68
C ARG A 170 -21.22 14.06 12.23
N VAL A 171 -20.03 14.08 11.63
CA VAL A 171 -19.81 14.44 10.21
C VAL A 171 -19.80 13.19 9.34
N THR A 172 -20.59 13.19 8.28
CA THR A 172 -20.62 12.15 7.24
C THR A 172 -20.18 12.78 5.93
N ILE A 173 -19.12 12.27 5.32
CA ILE A 173 -18.75 12.66 3.95
C ILE A 173 -19.43 11.73 2.95
N PHE A 174 -20.00 12.29 1.89
CA PHE A 174 -20.63 11.50 0.84
C PHE A 174 -20.41 12.12 -0.54
N GLY A 175 -20.35 11.25 -1.54
CA GLY A 175 -20.02 11.66 -2.90
C GLY A 175 -20.35 10.57 -3.90
N GLN A 176 -20.46 10.96 -5.17
CA GLN A 176 -20.76 10.07 -6.28
C GLN A 176 -19.65 10.11 -7.34
N SER A 177 -19.38 8.99 -8.00
CA SER A 177 -18.34 8.88 -9.05
C SER A 177 -16.94 9.24 -8.53
N ALA A 178 -16.26 10.20 -9.15
CA ALA A 178 -15.00 10.78 -8.65
C ALA A 178 -15.13 11.36 -7.22
N GLY A 179 -16.31 11.86 -6.84
CA GLY A 179 -16.63 12.28 -5.47
C GLY A 179 -16.75 11.09 -4.52
N GLY A 180 -17.34 9.98 -4.97
CA GLY A 180 -17.39 8.70 -4.24
C GLY A 180 -15.99 8.12 -3.99
N SER A 181 -15.14 8.23 -5.01
CA SER A 181 -13.72 7.90 -4.93
C SER A 181 -13.00 8.79 -3.92
N SER A 182 -13.25 10.10 -3.94
CA SER A 182 -12.68 11.07 -2.99
C SER A 182 -13.06 10.76 -1.53
N VAL A 183 -14.36 10.56 -1.25
CA VAL A 183 -14.82 10.33 0.13
C VAL A 183 -14.31 9.03 0.73
N SER A 184 -14.20 7.98 -0.09
CA SER A 184 -13.56 6.73 0.36
C SER A 184 -12.04 6.85 0.42
N LEU A 185 -11.40 7.66 -0.44
CA LEU A 185 -9.97 7.96 -0.35
C LEU A 185 -9.61 8.63 0.99
N HIS A 186 -10.44 9.55 1.48
CA HIS A 186 -10.23 10.21 2.78
C HIS A 186 -10.09 9.24 3.97
N MET A 187 -10.60 8.01 3.87
CA MET A 187 -10.35 6.96 4.88
C MET A 187 -8.88 6.55 4.98
N PHE A 188 -8.10 6.77 3.93
CA PHE A 188 -6.71 6.37 3.80
C PHE A 188 -5.72 7.54 3.97
N LEU A 189 -6.20 8.79 4.00
CA LEU A 189 -5.32 9.98 4.00
C LEU A 189 -5.01 10.43 5.43
N PRO A 190 -3.76 10.41 5.89
CA PRO A 190 -3.39 10.84 7.25
C PRO A 190 -3.89 12.25 7.62
N MET A 191 -3.97 13.14 6.63
CA MET A 191 -4.40 14.53 6.81
C MET A 191 -5.91 14.70 7.06
N SER A 192 -6.71 13.65 6.86
CA SER A 192 -8.16 13.66 7.06
C SER A 192 -8.59 13.14 8.45
N GLU A 193 -7.63 12.81 9.32
CA GLU A 193 -7.91 12.29 10.67
C GLU A 193 -8.84 13.19 11.47
N GLY A 194 -9.90 12.59 12.03
CA GLY A 194 -10.83 13.29 12.92
C GLY A 194 -11.69 14.36 12.24
N LEU A 195 -11.67 14.46 10.90
CA LEU A 195 -12.49 15.42 10.16
C LEU A 195 -13.88 14.87 9.76
N PHE A 196 -14.04 13.55 9.78
CA PHE A 196 -15.30 12.86 9.45
C PHE A 196 -15.43 11.58 10.28
N HIS A 197 -16.66 11.07 10.36
CA HIS A 197 -17.04 9.98 11.25
C HIS A 197 -17.77 8.85 10.52
N ARG A 198 -18.19 9.07 9.27
CA ARG A 198 -18.91 8.11 8.41
C ARG A 198 -18.67 8.45 6.94
N VAL A 199 -18.76 7.44 6.07
CA VAL A 199 -18.56 7.60 4.63
C VAL A 199 -19.73 6.98 3.85
N ILE A 200 -20.25 7.69 2.85
CA ILE A 200 -21.15 7.13 1.84
C ILE A 200 -20.52 7.30 0.45
N ALA A 201 -20.05 6.21 -0.15
CA ALA A 201 -19.38 6.20 -1.45
C ALA A 201 -20.30 5.61 -2.54
N MET A 202 -20.80 6.44 -3.44
CA MET A 202 -21.80 6.08 -4.45
C MET A 202 -21.14 5.93 -5.82
N SER A 203 -21.25 4.76 -6.45
CA SER A 203 -20.75 4.50 -7.81
C SER A 203 -19.32 5.00 -8.06
N GLY A 204 -18.41 4.73 -7.12
CA GLY A 204 -17.01 5.12 -7.20
C GLY A 204 -16.34 5.00 -5.83
N VAL A 205 -15.17 4.36 -5.78
CA VAL A 205 -14.46 4.08 -4.53
C VAL A 205 -12.95 4.25 -4.69
N ALA A 206 -12.19 4.30 -3.59
CA ALA A 206 -10.73 4.44 -3.59
C ALA A 206 -9.98 3.33 -4.35
N LEU A 207 -10.63 2.19 -4.59
CA LEU A 207 -10.11 1.07 -5.37
C LEU A 207 -10.52 1.11 -6.85
N SER A 208 -11.39 2.03 -7.24
CA SER A 208 -11.78 2.18 -8.64
C SER A 208 -10.54 2.50 -9.49
N PRO A 209 -10.43 1.93 -10.70
CA PRO A 209 -9.24 2.11 -11.55
C PRO A 209 -9.03 3.57 -11.98
N PHE A 210 -10.06 4.42 -11.85
CA PHE A 210 -10.01 5.86 -12.13
C PHE A 210 -9.80 6.72 -10.87
N ALA A 211 -9.70 6.14 -9.68
CA ALA A 211 -9.65 6.89 -8.42
C ALA A 211 -8.30 7.55 -8.16
N VAL A 212 -7.20 6.83 -8.44
CA VAL A 212 -5.82 7.27 -8.23
C VAL A 212 -4.97 6.87 -9.44
N LEU A 213 -4.15 7.79 -9.94
CA LEU A 213 -3.11 7.52 -10.94
C LEU A 213 -1.99 6.71 -10.29
N LEU A 214 -1.88 5.46 -10.71
CA LEU A 214 -0.85 4.52 -10.27
C LEU A 214 0.24 4.35 -11.35
N PRO A 215 1.47 3.95 -10.97
CA PRO A 215 2.52 3.59 -11.92
C PRO A 215 2.03 2.57 -12.98
N PRO A 216 2.50 2.65 -14.23
CA PRO A 216 3.63 3.44 -14.72
C PRO A 216 3.31 4.89 -15.12
N TYR A 217 2.08 5.37 -14.89
CA TYR A 217 1.70 6.73 -15.28
C TYR A 217 2.42 7.77 -14.41
N ARG A 218 3.18 8.67 -15.05
CA ARG A 218 3.92 9.73 -14.38
C ARG A 218 3.22 11.07 -14.57
N VAL A 219 2.70 11.63 -13.48
CA VAL A 219 2.03 12.94 -13.48
C VAL A 219 2.92 14.08 -13.98
N ALA A 220 4.24 13.99 -13.74
CA ALA A 220 5.22 14.96 -14.24
C ALA A 220 5.30 15.00 -15.77
N ASP A 221 5.05 13.88 -16.46
CA ASP A 221 5.06 13.83 -17.93
C ASP A 221 3.81 14.52 -18.50
N CYS A 222 2.67 14.40 -17.82
CA CYS A 222 1.44 15.11 -18.17
C CYS A 222 1.60 16.63 -17.98
N ALA A 223 2.26 17.05 -16.90
CA ALA A 223 2.59 18.46 -16.66
C ALA A 223 3.53 19.02 -17.74
N LYS A 224 4.54 18.25 -18.17
CA LYS A 224 5.46 18.62 -19.26
C LYS A 224 4.78 18.70 -20.62
N ASP A 225 3.88 17.76 -20.95
CA ASP A 225 3.10 17.79 -22.20
C ASP A 225 2.21 19.04 -22.25
N LEU A 226 1.52 19.35 -21.15
CA LEU A 226 0.76 20.60 -21.03
C LEU A 226 1.64 21.83 -21.21
N ALA A 227 2.77 21.90 -20.49
CA ALA A 227 3.69 23.03 -20.58
C ALA A 227 4.23 23.22 -22.00
N THR A 228 4.59 22.14 -22.68
CA THR A 228 5.07 22.17 -24.07
C THR A 228 4.00 22.74 -25.00
N LYS A 229 2.76 22.29 -24.88
CA LYS A 229 1.62 22.78 -25.70
C LYS A 229 1.29 24.25 -25.45
N LEU A 230 1.51 24.72 -24.22
CA LEU A 230 1.30 26.11 -23.83
C LEU A 230 2.53 27.02 -24.08
N GLY A 231 3.61 26.47 -24.64
CA GLY A 231 4.84 27.21 -24.93
C GLY A 231 5.61 27.63 -23.68
N CYS A 232 5.54 26.86 -22.60
CA CYS A 232 6.34 27.04 -21.39
C CYS A 232 7.63 26.21 -21.41
N PRO A 233 8.73 26.70 -20.81
CA PRO A 233 9.97 25.93 -20.72
C PRO A 233 9.78 24.68 -19.87
N THR A 234 10.45 23.59 -20.22
CA THR A 234 10.34 22.28 -19.54
C THR A 234 11.66 21.78 -18.95
N ASP A 235 12.73 22.59 -19.05
CA ASP A 235 14.08 22.24 -18.58
C ASP A 235 14.18 22.19 -17.05
N SER A 236 13.34 22.96 -16.35
CA SER A 236 13.26 23.03 -14.89
C SER A 236 11.81 23.18 -14.43
N SER A 237 11.42 22.42 -13.41
CA SER A 237 10.09 22.51 -12.78
C SER A 237 9.77 23.92 -12.29
N CYS A 238 10.75 24.61 -11.69
CA CYS A 238 10.59 25.98 -11.20
C CYS A 238 10.19 26.95 -12.32
N THR A 239 10.95 26.97 -13.43
CA THR A 239 10.67 27.85 -14.57
C THR A 239 9.41 27.45 -15.31
N MET A 240 9.13 26.15 -15.38
CA MET A 240 7.92 25.61 -16.01
C MET A 240 6.68 26.08 -15.27
N VAL A 241 6.64 25.87 -13.95
CA VAL A 241 5.51 26.27 -13.10
C VAL A 241 5.34 27.79 -13.07
N ALA A 242 6.44 28.56 -13.00
CA ALA A 242 6.37 30.02 -13.07
C ALA A 242 5.69 30.49 -14.37
N CYS A 243 6.08 29.94 -15.53
CA CYS A 243 5.41 30.24 -16.80
C CYS A 243 3.94 29.80 -16.83
N LEU A 244 3.63 28.61 -16.29
CA LEU A 244 2.25 28.11 -16.24
C LEU A 244 1.35 29.01 -15.36
N ARG A 245 1.86 29.59 -14.28
CA ARG A 245 1.11 30.54 -13.44
C ARG A 245 0.70 31.82 -14.17
N GLU A 246 1.44 32.22 -15.20
CA GLU A 246 1.11 33.39 -16.03
C GLU A 246 0.04 33.09 -17.10
N LYS A 247 -0.26 31.82 -17.37
CA LYS A 247 -1.25 31.45 -18.39
C LYS A 247 -2.70 31.72 -17.93
N PRO A 248 -3.61 32.08 -18.84
CA PRO A 248 -5.04 32.13 -18.53
C PRO A 248 -5.58 30.77 -18.06
N ALA A 249 -6.51 30.78 -17.09
CA ALA A 249 -7.15 29.58 -16.56
C ALA A 249 -7.83 28.72 -17.64
N GLU A 250 -8.40 29.38 -18.67
CA GLU A 250 -9.07 28.74 -19.81
C GLU A 250 -8.21 27.71 -20.54
N LEU A 251 -6.90 27.97 -20.63
CA LEU A 251 -5.99 27.09 -21.35
C LEU A 251 -5.79 25.73 -20.65
N PHE A 252 -6.11 25.63 -19.35
CA PHE A 252 -5.90 24.42 -18.55
C PHE A 252 -6.97 23.35 -18.74
N TYR A 253 -8.15 23.71 -19.25
CA TYR A 253 -9.22 22.75 -19.57
C TYR A 253 -9.45 22.60 -21.09
N THR A 254 -9.08 23.60 -21.90
CA THR A 254 -9.18 23.51 -23.37
C THR A 254 -7.99 22.77 -24.02
N THR A 255 -6.83 22.73 -23.36
CA THR A 255 -5.64 22.07 -23.90
C THR A 255 -5.66 20.58 -23.60
N ARG A 256 -5.85 19.76 -24.64
CA ARG A 256 -5.88 18.30 -24.51
C ARG A 256 -4.48 17.73 -24.24
N VAL A 257 -4.31 17.09 -23.09
CA VAL A 257 -3.09 16.36 -22.70
C VAL A 257 -3.28 14.88 -22.98
N GLN A 258 -2.23 14.22 -23.47
CA GLN A 258 -2.29 12.77 -23.65
C GLN A 258 -2.19 12.07 -22.30
N GLY A 259 -3.06 11.09 -22.06
CA GLY A 259 -3.02 10.34 -20.81
C GLY A 259 -3.62 8.94 -20.91
N PRO A 260 -3.74 8.25 -19.76
CA PRO A 260 -4.18 6.86 -19.68
C PRO A 260 -5.55 6.62 -20.35
N PRO A 261 -5.73 5.48 -21.06
CA PRO A 261 -7.05 5.12 -21.56
C PRO A 261 -8.00 4.78 -20.40
N MET A 262 -9.18 5.40 -20.38
CA MET A 262 -10.26 5.24 -19.39
C MET A 262 -10.06 5.91 -18.02
N ILE A 263 -9.01 6.72 -17.83
CA ILE A 263 -8.79 7.47 -16.60
C ILE A 263 -8.58 8.95 -16.97
N SER A 264 -9.10 9.86 -16.15
CA SER A 264 -8.78 11.29 -16.30
C SER A 264 -7.27 11.49 -16.19
N VAL A 265 -6.69 12.29 -17.10
CA VAL A 265 -5.28 12.69 -17.02
C VAL A 265 -5.00 13.49 -15.75
N TRP A 266 -6.03 14.17 -15.26
CA TRP A 266 -6.00 14.99 -14.06
C TRP A 266 -6.84 14.30 -12.97
N ALA A 267 -6.17 13.60 -12.06
CA ALA A 267 -6.78 12.85 -10.98
C ALA A 267 -5.79 12.75 -9.80
N PRO A 268 -6.24 12.32 -8.60
CA PRO A 268 -5.33 12.08 -7.49
C PRO A 268 -4.18 11.15 -7.89
N HIS A 269 -2.99 11.35 -7.32
CA HIS A 269 -1.81 10.53 -7.61
C HIS A 269 -1.01 10.20 -6.36
N LEU A 270 -0.19 9.15 -6.44
CA LEU A 270 0.75 8.82 -5.36
C LEU A 270 1.86 9.87 -5.27
N ASP A 271 2.00 10.50 -4.11
CA ASP A 271 3.08 11.44 -3.78
C ASP A 271 4.08 10.88 -2.75
N GLY A 272 3.90 9.62 -2.36
CA GLY A 272 4.88 8.83 -1.61
C GLY A 272 4.88 9.09 -0.10
N PRO A 273 5.77 8.44 0.66
CA PRO A 273 5.78 8.52 2.12
C PRO A 273 5.85 9.96 2.63
N GLY A 274 4.87 10.36 3.44
CA GLY A 274 4.74 11.73 3.97
C GLY A 274 3.94 12.70 3.10
N GLY A 275 3.53 12.28 1.89
CA GLY A 275 2.59 13.00 1.03
C GLY A 275 1.11 12.80 1.42
N VAL A 276 0.21 13.31 0.58
CA VAL A 276 -1.25 13.18 0.74
C VAL A 276 -1.69 11.73 0.56
N ILE A 277 -1.25 11.06 -0.51
CA ILE A 277 -1.52 9.64 -0.80
C ILE A 277 -0.20 8.87 -0.74
N PRO A 278 0.15 8.33 0.44
CA PRO A 278 1.48 7.78 0.65
C PRO A 278 1.72 6.45 -0.08
N GLU A 279 0.68 5.65 -0.23
CA GLU A 279 0.72 4.29 -0.78
C GLU A 279 -0.58 3.94 -1.52
N PRO A 280 -0.58 2.93 -2.42
CA PRO A 280 -1.79 2.48 -3.09
C PRO A 280 -2.92 2.12 -2.10
N PRO A 281 -4.16 2.61 -2.28
CA PRO A 281 -5.28 2.33 -1.37
C PRO A 281 -5.57 0.84 -1.17
N ALA A 282 -5.38 0.02 -2.22
CA ALA A 282 -5.53 -1.44 -2.13
C ALA A 282 -4.58 -2.07 -1.09
N ARG A 283 -3.34 -1.57 -1.01
CA ARG A 283 -2.36 -2.03 -0.03
C ARG A 283 -2.72 -1.60 1.39
N LEU A 284 -3.11 -0.34 1.55
CA LEU A 284 -3.55 0.21 2.84
C LEU A 284 -4.79 -0.52 3.37
N LEU A 285 -5.73 -0.87 2.50
CA LEU A 285 -6.90 -1.69 2.85
C LEU A 285 -6.48 -3.09 3.32
N TRP A 286 -5.63 -3.77 2.56
CA TRP A 286 -5.13 -5.12 2.88
C TRP A 286 -4.38 -5.18 4.20
N GLU A 287 -3.53 -4.19 4.47
CA GLU A 287 -2.78 -4.05 5.72
C GLU A 287 -3.66 -3.54 6.89
N GLY A 288 -4.92 -3.19 6.62
CA GLY A 288 -5.83 -2.64 7.60
C GLY A 288 -5.49 -1.21 8.07
N ARG A 289 -4.64 -0.49 7.34
CA ARG A 289 -4.14 0.86 7.64
C ARG A 289 -5.04 1.96 7.06
N PHE A 290 -6.22 2.14 7.66
CA PHE A 290 -7.18 3.17 7.29
C PHE A 290 -8.09 3.52 8.47
N TYR A 291 -8.77 4.67 8.42
CA TYR A 291 -9.71 5.09 9.45
C TYR A 291 -10.97 4.22 9.42
N LYS A 292 -11.19 3.49 10.53
CA LYS A 292 -12.29 2.53 10.69
C LYS A 292 -13.60 3.24 11.07
N VAL A 293 -14.24 3.87 10.10
CA VAL A 293 -15.54 4.54 10.27
C VAL A 293 -16.65 3.79 9.52
N PRO A 294 -17.93 3.88 9.93
CA PRO A 294 -19.03 3.26 9.19
C PRO A 294 -19.03 3.64 7.72
N LEU A 295 -19.24 2.63 6.87
CA LEU A 295 -19.24 2.76 5.41
C LEU A 295 -20.59 2.31 4.83
N MET A 296 -21.19 3.16 4.01
CA MET A 296 -22.23 2.78 3.07
C MET A 296 -21.68 2.95 1.65
N THR A 297 -21.90 1.97 0.79
CA THR A 297 -21.42 2.02 -0.60
C THR A 297 -22.37 1.29 -1.54
N GLY A 298 -22.36 1.62 -2.82
CA GLY A 298 -23.18 0.90 -3.78
C GLY A 298 -22.99 1.38 -5.21
N THR A 299 -23.70 0.74 -6.13
CA THR A 299 -23.59 0.95 -7.58
C THR A 299 -24.97 0.87 -8.24
N VAL A 300 -25.06 1.29 -9.51
CA VAL A 300 -26.23 1.14 -10.39
C VAL A 300 -25.95 0.14 -11.52
N PRO A 301 -26.97 -0.49 -12.15
CA PRO A 301 -26.76 -1.50 -13.19
C PRO A 301 -25.86 -1.10 -14.36
N ARG A 302 -25.95 0.14 -14.84
CA ARG A 302 -25.17 0.62 -15.99
C ARG A 302 -24.33 1.83 -15.59
N GLU A 303 -23.10 1.60 -15.21
CA GLU A 303 -22.21 2.67 -14.72
C GLU A 303 -21.50 3.46 -15.82
N ASP A 304 -21.70 3.08 -17.08
CA ASP A 304 -21.00 3.68 -18.22
C ASP A 304 -21.91 4.61 -19.04
N PHE A 305 -21.27 5.62 -19.64
CA PHE A 305 -21.91 6.64 -20.47
C PHE A 305 -22.41 6.10 -21.81
N TYR A 306 -23.28 6.90 -22.46
CA TYR A 306 -24.03 6.63 -23.69
C TYR A 306 -23.17 6.29 -24.92
N ASP A 307 -22.53 5.13 -24.95
CA ASP A 307 -21.82 4.69 -26.14
C ASP A 307 -22.75 3.85 -27.05
N ALA A 308 -22.83 4.23 -28.33
CA ALA A 308 -23.47 3.50 -29.44
C ALA A 308 -24.88 2.89 -29.18
N PRO A 309 -25.99 3.65 -29.32
CA PRO A 309 -27.34 3.13 -29.09
C PRO A 309 -27.81 2.01 -30.05
N ASN A 310 -27.04 1.73 -31.12
CA ASN A 310 -27.42 0.84 -32.22
C ASN A 310 -26.66 -0.50 -32.23
N GLY A 311 -26.18 -0.97 -31.07
CA GLY A 311 -25.47 -2.24 -30.95
C GLY A 311 -23.99 -2.14 -31.34
N THR A 312 -23.23 -3.21 -31.12
CA THR A 312 -21.78 -3.29 -31.38
C THR A 312 -21.48 -4.55 -32.18
N SER A 313 -20.82 -4.42 -33.33
CA SER A 313 -20.42 -5.59 -34.11
C SER A 313 -19.38 -6.43 -33.37
N ARG A 314 -19.33 -7.74 -33.65
CA ARG A 314 -18.31 -8.64 -33.07
C ARG A 314 -16.89 -8.16 -33.30
N GLU A 315 -16.62 -7.67 -34.52
CA GLU A 315 -15.30 -7.15 -34.89
C GLU A 315 -14.92 -5.94 -34.05
N THR A 316 -15.84 -4.97 -33.89
CA THR A 316 -15.63 -3.79 -33.04
C THR A 316 -15.40 -4.19 -31.58
N PHE A 317 -16.19 -5.12 -31.05
CA PHE A 317 -16.02 -5.61 -29.67
C PHE A 317 -14.66 -6.26 -29.44
N ILE A 318 -14.25 -7.17 -30.34
CA ILE A 318 -12.92 -7.79 -30.29
C ILE A 318 -11.82 -6.72 -30.38
N GLY A 319 -11.97 -5.74 -31.27
CA GLY A 319 -11.03 -4.62 -31.42
C GLY A 319 -10.92 -3.79 -30.14
N ARG A 320 -12.06 -3.51 -29.46
CA ARG A 320 -12.10 -2.82 -28.17
C ARG A 320 -11.37 -3.61 -27.08
N LEU A 321 -11.63 -4.91 -26.95
CA LEU A 321 -10.92 -5.76 -25.98
C LEU A 321 -9.40 -5.78 -26.25
N ARG A 322 -8.99 -5.95 -27.52
CA ARG A 322 -7.57 -5.93 -27.91
C ARG A 322 -6.90 -4.61 -27.60
N THR A 323 -7.60 -3.49 -27.82
CA THR A 323 -7.12 -2.15 -27.47
C THR A 323 -7.02 -1.99 -25.96
N TRP A 324 -8.03 -2.47 -25.22
CA TRP A 324 -8.09 -2.34 -23.77
C TRP A 324 -6.93 -3.06 -23.08
N VAL A 325 -6.55 -4.27 -23.52
CA VAL A 325 -5.42 -5.01 -22.92
C VAL A 325 -4.03 -4.44 -23.23
N GLN A 326 -3.90 -3.51 -24.20
CA GLN A 326 -2.60 -2.89 -24.51
C GLN A 326 -2.01 -2.09 -23.35
N ARG A 327 -2.84 -1.68 -22.38
CA ARG A 327 -2.42 -0.98 -21.17
C ARG A 327 -1.48 -1.79 -20.27
N TYR A 328 -1.47 -3.12 -20.41
CA TYR A 328 -0.62 -4.01 -19.64
C TYR A 328 0.67 -4.33 -20.43
N HIS A 329 1.79 -4.55 -19.75
CA HIS A 329 3.07 -4.81 -20.43
C HIS A 329 3.29 -6.28 -20.85
N SER A 330 2.56 -7.22 -20.27
CA SER A 330 2.74 -8.66 -20.45
C SER A 330 1.40 -9.40 -20.47
N ASN A 331 1.38 -10.67 -20.89
CA ASN A 331 0.20 -11.56 -20.88
C ASN A 331 -1.06 -11.04 -21.59
N ARG A 332 -0.89 -10.13 -22.56
CA ARG A 332 -2.01 -9.47 -23.26
C ARG A 332 -2.97 -10.44 -23.92
N GLU A 333 -2.47 -11.50 -24.56
CA GLU A 333 -3.33 -12.51 -25.20
C GLU A 333 -4.11 -13.34 -24.18
N ALA A 334 -3.49 -13.78 -23.08
CA ALA A 334 -4.20 -14.51 -22.02
C ALA A 334 -5.29 -13.66 -21.37
N MET A 335 -5.01 -12.37 -21.13
CA MET A 335 -6.01 -11.42 -20.65
C MET A 335 -7.13 -11.19 -21.68
N PHE A 336 -6.78 -11.06 -22.96
CA PHE A 336 -7.76 -10.91 -24.03
C PHE A 336 -8.67 -12.13 -24.12
N ASP A 337 -8.11 -13.34 -24.12
CA ASP A 337 -8.86 -14.59 -24.19
C ASP A 337 -9.78 -14.76 -22.98
N ALA A 338 -9.29 -14.44 -21.77
CA ALA A 338 -10.10 -14.44 -20.56
C ALA A 338 -11.28 -13.46 -20.63
N LEU A 339 -11.04 -12.23 -21.10
CA LEU A 339 -12.10 -11.23 -21.27
C LEU A 339 -13.11 -11.64 -22.33
N LEU A 340 -12.64 -12.13 -23.47
CA LEU A 340 -13.50 -12.59 -24.55
C LEU A 340 -14.36 -13.77 -24.07
N GLN A 341 -13.78 -14.71 -23.33
CA GLN A 341 -14.51 -15.86 -22.77
C GLN A 341 -15.57 -15.44 -21.75
N GLU A 342 -15.21 -14.55 -20.82
CA GLU A 342 -16.08 -14.13 -19.73
C GLU A 342 -17.19 -13.20 -20.23
N TYR A 343 -16.90 -12.29 -21.16
CA TYR A 343 -17.83 -11.27 -21.68
C TYR A 343 -18.36 -11.57 -23.09
N THR A 344 -18.58 -12.85 -23.41
CA THR A 344 -19.36 -13.27 -24.58
C THR A 344 -20.60 -14.04 -24.14
N ASP A 345 -21.78 -13.61 -24.58
CA ASP A 345 -22.98 -14.45 -24.51
C ASP A 345 -22.90 -15.52 -25.61
N TRP A 346 -22.41 -16.70 -25.23
CA TRP A 346 -22.22 -17.82 -26.15
C TRP A 346 -23.52 -18.38 -26.73
N THR A 347 -24.69 -17.97 -26.25
CA THR A 347 -25.99 -18.33 -26.87
C THR A 347 -26.29 -17.48 -28.11
N ARG A 348 -25.79 -16.24 -28.15
CA ARG A 348 -26.02 -15.26 -29.23
C ARG A 348 -24.74 -14.45 -29.49
N PRO A 349 -23.62 -15.12 -29.85
CA PRO A 349 -22.30 -14.50 -29.81
C PRO A 349 -22.08 -13.43 -30.89
N ASP A 350 -22.92 -13.38 -31.92
CA ASP A 350 -22.82 -12.44 -33.05
C ASP A 350 -23.96 -11.40 -33.08
N ASN A 351 -24.84 -11.40 -32.07
CA ASN A 351 -25.94 -10.45 -32.01
C ASN A 351 -25.42 -9.07 -31.53
N PRO A 352 -25.51 -8.00 -32.35
CA PRO A 352 -24.91 -6.71 -32.01
C PRO A 352 -25.48 -6.08 -30.74
N ASP A 353 -26.75 -6.33 -30.43
CA ASP A 353 -27.40 -5.76 -29.27
C ASP A 353 -26.93 -6.43 -27.98
N VAL A 354 -26.76 -7.75 -28.02
CA VAL A 354 -26.25 -8.54 -26.90
C VAL A 354 -24.77 -8.23 -26.63
N ILE A 355 -23.98 -8.08 -27.69
CA ILE A 355 -22.56 -7.69 -27.59
C ILE A 355 -22.42 -6.30 -26.94
N TRP A 356 -23.30 -5.38 -27.33
CA TRP A 356 -23.32 -4.06 -26.73
C TRP A 356 -23.67 -4.10 -25.24
N ASP A 357 -24.71 -4.85 -24.87
CA ASP A 357 -25.11 -5.00 -23.46
C ASP A 357 -23.99 -5.58 -22.60
N ILE A 358 -23.32 -6.63 -23.07
CA ILE A 358 -22.27 -7.31 -22.30
C ILE A 358 -20.95 -6.51 -22.24
N ASP A 359 -20.64 -5.69 -23.24
CA ASP A 359 -19.48 -4.78 -23.21
C ASP A 359 -19.70 -3.62 -22.23
N LEU A 360 -20.93 -3.13 -22.10
CA LEU A 360 -21.29 -2.18 -21.03
C LEU A 360 -21.21 -2.86 -19.65
N GLU A 361 -21.75 -4.06 -19.51
CA GLU A 361 -21.63 -4.82 -18.25
C GLU A 361 -20.14 -5.03 -17.87
N ARG A 362 -19.26 -5.29 -18.84
CA ARG A 362 -17.82 -5.43 -18.62
C ARG A 362 -17.20 -4.17 -18.03
N GLN A 363 -17.54 -3.02 -18.58
CA GLN A 363 -16.99 -1.74 -18.16
C GLN A 363 -17.48 -1.38 -16.75
N ALA A 364 -18.78 -1.53 -16.47
CA ALA A 364 -19.37 -1.33 -15.16
C ALA A 364 -18.77 -2.26 -14.10
N ASN A 365 -18.57 -3.53 -14.44
CA ASN A 365 -17.94 -4.51 -13.54
C ASN A 365 -16.50 -4.11 -13.18
N TYR A 366 -15.69 -3.74 -14.17
CA TYR A 366 -14.29 -3.35 -13.96
C TYR A 366 -14.14 -2.03 -13.22
N GLY A 367 -14.92 -1.01 -13.60
CA GLY A 367 -14.80 0.35 -13.08
C GLY A 367 -15.42 0.55 -11.70
N TYR A 368 -16.50 -0.19 -11.40
CA TYR A 368 -17.41 0.17 -10.31
C TYR A 368 -17.80 -1.03 -9.44
N HIS A 369 -18.39 -2.11 -9.99
CA HIS A 369 -18.92 -3.20 -9.16
C HIS A 369 -17.82 -3.97 -8.42
N ALA A 370 -16.80 -4.44 -9.13
CA ALA A 370 -15.71 -5.21 -8.55
C ALA A 370 -14.92 -4.41 -7.51
N PRO A 371 -14.49 -3.15 -7.76
CA PRO A 371 -13.78 -2.37 -6.74
C PRO A 371 -14.67 -2.01 -5.54
N THR A 372 -15.97 -1.78 -5.75
CA THR A 372 -16.93 -1.53 -4.65
C THR A 372 -17.09 -2.76 -3.75
N ASP A 373 -17.23 -3.95 -4.35
CA ASP A 373 -17.28 -5.22 -3.62
C ASP A 373 -15.96 -5.51 -2.88
N ALA A 374 -14.81 -5.21 -3.50
CA ALA A 374 -13.49 -5.36 -2.87
C ALA A 374 -13.33 -4.42 -1.66
N LEU A 375 -13.75 -3.15 -1.78
CA LEU A 375 -13.73 -2.20 -0.67
C LEU A 375 -14.66 -2.66 0.45
N ALA A 376 -15.91 -3.02 0.13
CA ALA A 376 -16.87 -3.50 1.13
C ALA A 376 -16.37 -4.75 1.86
N ALA A 377 -15.82 -5.72 1.12
CA ALA A 377 -15.23 -6.92 1.69
C ALA A 377 -14.06 -6.60 2.62
N GLY A 378 -13.05 -5.87 2.14
CA GLY A 378 -11.88 -5.49 2.94
C GLY A 378 -12.26 -4.65 4.17
N HIS A 379 -13.16 -3.69 4.01
CA HIS A 379 -13.64 -2.83 5.10
C HIS A 379 -14.36 -3.64 6.19
N SER A 380 -15.28 -4.53 5.79
CA SER A 380 -16.08 -5.33 6.73
C SER A 380 -15.26 -6.20 7.68
N THR A 381 -14.05 -6.63 7.27
CA THR A 381 -13.14 -7.41 8.13
C THR A 381 -12.65 -6.65 9.36
N SER A 382 -12.80 -5.33 9.37
CA SER A 382 -12.37 -4.47 10.48
C SER A 382 -13.39 -4.38 11.62
N GLY A 383 -14.55 -5.04 11.50
CA GLY A 383 -15.60 -5.05 12.52
C GLY A 383 -16.45 -3.78 12.58
N VAL A 384 -16.30 -2.87 11.61
CA VAL A 384 -17.07 -1.63 11.53
C VAL A 384 -18.22 -1.79 10.53
N GLY A 385 -19.38 -1.19 10.85
CA GLY A 385 -20.60 -1.29 10.07
C GLY A 385 -20.38 -0.93 8.59
N THR A 386 -20.63 -1.91 7.72
CA THR A 386 -20.48 -1.80 6.27
C THR A 386 -21.81 -2.14 5.61
N TYR A 387 -22.30 -1.33 4.68
CA TYR A 387 -23.60 -1.52 4.04
C TYR A 387 -23.46 -1.38 2.53
N LEU A 388 -23.83 -2.43 1.78
CA LEU A 388 -23.78 -2.44 0.31
C LEU A 388 -25.19 -2.28 -0.27
N TYR A 389 -25.38 -1.37 -1.24
CA TYR A 389 -26.63 -1.26 -1.99
C TYR A 389 -26.43 -1.47 -3.49
N TYR A 390 -27.53 -1.79 -4.16
CA TYR A 390 -27.63 -1.82 -5.61
C TYR A 390 -28.91 -1.10 -6.02
N PHE A 391 -28.78 0.05 -6.67
CA PHE A 391 -29.93 0.89 -7.01
C PHE A 391 -30.45 0.55 -8.41
N THR A 392 -31.68 0.08 -8.50
CA THR A 392 -32.29 -0.46 -9.73
C THR A 392 -33.58 0.24 -10.14
N HIS A 393 -33.94 1.33 -9.46
CA HIS A 393 -35.11 2.11 -9.83
C HIS A 393 -34.82 2.99 -11.04
N ARG A 394 -35.74 2.97 -12.01
CA ARG A 394 -35.79 3.91 -13.13
C ARG A 394 -37.15 4.60 -13.08
N SER A 395 -37.15 5.93 -13.20
CA SER A 395 -38.41 6.67 -13.29
C SER A 395 -39.12 6.36 -14.61
N ASP A 396 -40.45 6.24 -14.57
CA ASP A 396 -41.27 6.11 -15.79
C ASP A 396 -41.15 7.32 -16.71
N ASN A 397 -40.76 8.48 -16.16
CA ASN A 397 -40.59 9.74 -16.87
C ASN A 397 -39.12 10.04 -17.20
N ASP A 398 -38.21 9.05 -17.06
CA ASP A 398 -36.81 9.21 -17.41
C ASP A 398 -36.65 9.60 -18.89
N PRO A 399 -35.92 10.67 -19.23
CA PRO A 399 -35.84 11.18 -20.59
C PRO A 399 -34.92 10.37 -21.51
N HIS A 400 -34.16 9.42 -20.98
CA HIS A 400 -33.26 8.57 -21.74
C HIS A 400 -34.01 7.40 -22.40
N PRO A 401 -33.52 6.86 -23.52
CA PRO A 401 -34.05 5.62 -24.08
C PRO A 401 -34.16 4.47 -23.07
N ASP A 402 -35.28 3.73 -23.11
CA ASP A 402 -35.57 2.59 -22.22
C ASP A 402 -34.45 1.55 -22.17
N ARG A 403 -33.80 1.33 -23.31
CA ARG A 403 -32.70 0.37 -23.46
C ARG A 403 -31.52 0.63 -22.50
N PHE A 404 -31.30 1.88 -22.09
CA PHE A 404 -30.22 2.21 -21.16
C PHE A 404 -30.49 1.72 -19.72
N GLY A 405 -31.74 1.44 -19.36
CA GLY A 405 -32.08 1.02 -17.99
C GLY A 405 -31.71 2.11 -16.98
N VAL A 406 -31.04 1.72 -15.89
CA VAL A 406 -30.56 2.64 -14.84
C VAL A 406 -29.09 2.93 -15.04
N ILE A 407 -28.78 4.18 -15.40
CA ILE A 407 -27.42 4.62 -15.72
C ILE A 407 -26.74 5.37 -14.57
N HIS A 408 -25.42 5.57 -14.70
CA HIS A 408 -24.58 6.28 -13.75
C HIS A 408 -25.20 7.59 -13.28
N SER A 409 -25.25 7.78 -11.96
CA SER A 409 -25.78 8.97 -11.27
C SER A 409 -27.31 9.10 -11.24
N LEU A 410 -28.10 8.21 -11.84
CA LEU A 410 -29.58 8.31 -11.79
C LEU A 410 -30.16 8.21 -10.37
N GLU A 411 -29.37 7.82 -9.38
CA GLU A 411 -29.77 7.82 -7.98
C GLU A 411 -29.71 9.21 -7.31
N LEU A 412 -28.92 10.17 -7.82
CA LEU A 412 -28.76 11.48 -7.16
C LEU A 412 -30.02 12.36 -7.18
N PRO A 413 -30.86 12.36 -8.22
CA PRO A 413 -32.11 13.13 -8.20
C PRO A 413 -33.03 12.71 -7.04
N PHE A 414 -32.94 11.46 -6.55
CA PHE A 414 -33.67 10.98 -5.37
C PHE A 414 -33.07 11.49 -4.04
N LEU A 415 -31.92 12.17 -4.05
CA LEU A 415 -31.33 12.82 -2.88
C LEU A 415 -31.42 14.35 -2.96
N PHE A 416 -31.19 14.93 -4.13
CA PHE A 416 -31.09 16.38 -4.35
C PHE A 416 -32.30 16.99 -5.09
N GLY A 417 -33.22 16.15 -5.57
CA GLY A 417 -34.41 16.57 -6.29
C GLY A 417 -34.23 16.62 -7.81
N PRO A 418 -35.34 16.85 -8.54
CA PRO A 418 -35.42 16.66 -9.99
C PRO A 418 -34.62 17.67 -10.82
N ARG A 419 -34.04 18.71 -10.21
CA ARG A 419 -33.18 19.70 -10.88
C ARG A 419 -31.68 19.36 -10.82
N GLY A 420 -31.28 18.40 -9.98
CA GLY A 420 -29.88 18.22 -9.56
C GLY A 420 -28.97 17.46 -10.53
N ILE A 421 -29.46 17.02 -11.68
CA ILE A 421 -28.61 16.45 -12.75
C ILE A 421 -28.97 17.06 -14.10
N GLU A 422 -30.24 17.07 -14.52
CA GLU A 422 -30.66 17.62 -15.81
C GLU A 422 -31.65 18.79 -15.62
N PRO A 423 -31.19 20.04 -15.57
CA PRO A 423 -32.06 21.22 -15.46
C PRO A 423 -33.01 21.35 -16.66
N TYR A 424 -32.63 20.79 -17.81
CA TYR A 424 -33.35 20.94 -19.08
C TYR A 424 -34.44 19.88 -19.30
N ARG A 425 -34.47 18.80 -18.52
CA ARG A 425 -35.54 17.79 -18.53
C ARG A 425 -35.83 17.25 -17.13
N PRO A 426 -36.29 18.11 -16.20
CA PRO A 426 -36.63 17.65 -14.86
C PRO A 426 -37.69 16.56 -14.94
N THR A 427 -37.36 15.39 -14.42
CA THR A 427 -38.26 14.24 -14.38
C THR A 427 -39.47 14.62 -13.53
N VAL A 428 -40.68 14.51 -14.09
CA VAL A 428 -41.90 14.64 -13.28
C VAL A 428 -41.98 13.38 -12.42
N TYR A 429 -41.72 13.50 -11.12
CA TYR A 429 -41.77 12.36 -10.22
C TYR A 429 -43.19 11.85 -10.03
N THR A 430 -43.36 10.55 -10.29
CA THR A 430 -44.53 9.77 -9.95
C THR A 430 -44.63 9.53 -8.44
N ASP A 431 -45.76 9.00 -7.97
CA ASP A 431 -45.90 8.58 -6.56
C ASP A 431 -44.89 7.49 -6.18
N VAL A 432 -44.51 6.64 -7.14
CA VAL A 432 -43.47 5.62 -6.94
C VAL A 432 -42.11 6.28 -6.77
N ASP A 433 -41.75 7.23 -7.64
CA ASP A 433 -40.49 7.99 -7.53
C ASP A 433 -40.40 8.73 -6.19
N ASN A 434 -41.50 9.34 -5.75
CA ASN A 434 -41.59 10.02 -4.46
C ASN A 434 -41.38 9.04 -3.29
N THR A 435 -41.92 7.82 -3.39
CA THR A 435 -41.73 6.76 -2.39
C THR A 435 -40.26 6.31 -2.34
N VAL A 436 -39.62 6.12 -3.51
CA VAL A 436 -38.19 5.76 -3.59
C VAL A 436 -37.32 6.87 -2.99
N ARG A 437 -37.61 8.13 -3.33
CA ARG A 437 -36.96 9.31 -2.74
C ARG A 437 -37.08 9.29 -1.21
N ASP A 438 -38.29 9.09 -0.69
CA ASP A 438 -38.51 9.11 0.76
C ASP A 438 -37.78 7.98 1.48
N ASN A 439 -37.71 6.79 0.88
CA ASN A 439 -36.90 5.69 1.39
C ASN A 439 -35.41 6.03 1.37
N MET A 440 -34.86 6.51 0.25
CA MET A 440 -33.44 6.88 0.14
C MET A 440 -33.05 7.99 1.11
N LEU A 441 -33.81 9.08 1.16
CA LEU A 441 -33.58 10.18 2.10
C LEU A 441 -33.57 9.67 3.55
N THR A 442 -34.47 8.75 3.90
CA THR A 442 -34.53 8.14 5.23
C THR A 442 -33.28 7.28 5.50
N LEU A 443 -32.90 6.40 4.57
CA LEU A 443 -31.72 5.53 4.72
C LEU A 443 -30.41 6.34 4.87
N TRP A 444 -30.20 7.35 4.01
CA TRP A 444 -29.00 8.20 4.03
C TRP A 444 -28.91 9.03 5.32
N THR A 445 -30.02 9.65 5.73
CA THR A 445 -30.01 10.50 6.94
C THR A 445 -29.99 9.69 8.24
N ASN A 446 -30.59 8.50 8.28
CA ASN A 446 -30.40 7.55 9.39
C ASN A 446 -28.94 7.14 9.51
N PHE A 447 -28.29 6.82 8.39
CA PHE A 447 -26.88 6.48 8.39
C PHE A 447 -26.03 7.65 8.88
N ALA A 448 -26.30 8.89 8.45
CA ALA A 448 -25.58 10.06 8.94
C ALA A 448 -25.73 10.28 10.46
N ARG A 449 -26.92 9.97 11.01
CA ARG A 449 -27.23 10.07 12.45
C ARG A 449 -26.54 9.00 13.27
N GLU A 450 -26.71 7.74 12.88
CA GLU A 450 -26.45 6.58 13.74
C GLU A 450 -25.29 5.71 13.23
N GLY A 451 -24.94 5.79 11.94
CA GLY A 451 -24.01 4.85 11.30
C GLY A 451 -24.67 3.53 10.88
N ASN A 452 -25.99 3.47 10.98
CA ASN A 452 -26.84 2.38 10.53
C ASN A 452 -27.99 2.99 9.70
N PRO A 453 -28.23 2.54 8.45
CA PRO A 453 -29.31 3.06 7.62
C PRO A 453 -30.71 2.65 8.10
N THR A 454 -30.81 1.55 8.83
CA THR A 454 -32.07 1.01 9.36
C THR A 454 -31.92 0.73 10.87
N PRO A 455 -31.73 1.76 11.71
CA PRO A 455 -31.73 1.58 13.17
C PRO A 455 -33.10 1.08 13.65
N SER A 456 -34.15 1.41 12.90
CA SER A 456 -35.45 0.76 12.86
C SER A 456 -35.76 0.35 11.41
N ALA A 457 -36.73 -0.54 11.22
CA ALA A 457 -37.13 -0.97 9.88
C ALA A 457 -37.60 0.22 9.03
N VAL A 458 -37.10 0.33 7.80
CA VAL A 458 -37.54 1.31 6.79
C VAL A 458 -38.32 0.55 5.75
N ALA A 459 -39.55 0.97 5.47
CA ALA A 459 -40.49 0.22 4.61
C ALA A 459 -40.62 -1.28 5.00
N GLY A 460 -40.54 -1.59 6.30
CA GLY A 460 -40.63 -2.97 6.81
C GLY A 460 -39.34 -3.80 6.69
N VAL A 461 -38.24 -3.20 6.22
CA VAL A 461 -36.97 -3.89 5.95
C VAL A 461 -35.87 -3.42 6.90
N ILE A 462 -35.08 -4.38 7.39
CA ILE A 462 -33.80 -4.15 8.09
C ILE A 462 -32.68 -4.46 7.10
N TRP A 463 -31.78 -3.50 6.90
CA TRP A 463 -30.61 -3.66 6.04
C TRP A 463 -29.49 -4.34 6.84
N GLU A 464 -29.18 -5.58 6.47
CA GLU A 464 -28.10 -6.35 7.09
C GLU A 464 -26.73 -5.77 6.74
N GLN A 465 -25.81 -5.79 7.71
CA GLN A 465 -24.42 -5.38 7.49
C GLN A 465 -23.70 -6.37 6.56
N TYR A 466 -22.90 -5.84 5.65
CA TYR A 466 -22.06 -6.62 4.76
C TYR A 466 -21.08 -7.48 5.57
N GLN A 467 -21.04 -8.78 5.25
CA GLN A 467 -20.10 -9.76 5.79
C GLN A 467 -19.49 -10.52 4.62
N THR A 468 -18.23 -10.94 4.75
CA THR A 468 -17.52 -11.67 3.68
C THR A 468 -18.14 -13.03 3.36
N THR A 469 -18.86 -13.63 4.30
CA THR A 469 -19.49 -14.97 4.15
C THR A 469 -20.85 -14.93 3.46
N SER A 470 -21.73 -13.99 3.83
CA SER A 470 -23.10 -13.87 3.29
C SER A 470 -23.24 -12.79 2.22
N ARG A 471 -22.30 -11.83 2.15
CA ARG A 471 -22.26 -10.69 1.21
C ARG A 471 -23.63 -10.04 0.98
N PRO A 472 -24.37 -9.65 2.04
CA PRO A 472 -25.68 -9.06 1.90
C PRO A 472 -25.59 -7.66 1.30
N TYR A 473 -26.60 -7.32 0.52
CA TYR A 473 -26.82 -5.98 -0.03
C TYR A 473 -28.32 -5.65 -0.06
N LEU A 474 -28.63 -4.38 -0.13
CA LEU A 474 -30.00 -3.91 -0.32
C LEU A 474 -30.22 -3.49 -1.77
N GLU A 475 -31.12 -4.18 -2.48
CA GLU A 475 -31.63 -3.68 -3.75
C GLU A 475 -32.63 -2.56 -3.46
N ILE A 476 -32.37 -1.38 -4.02
CA ILE A 476 -33.24 -0.20 -3.89
C ILE A 476 -33.98 -0.02 -5.21
N ASN A 477 -35.27 -0.37 -5.21
CA ASN A 477 -36.22 -0.09 -6.29
C ASN A 477 -37.47 0.60 -5.70
N SER A 478 -38.62 0.51 -6.38
CA SER A 478 -39.95 0.82 -5.85
C SER A 478 -40.25 0.13 -4.51
N SER A 479 -39.53 -0.94 -4.21
CA SER A 479 -39.46 -1.58 -2.88
C SER A 479 -38.00 -1.83 -2.48
N LEU A 480 -37.77 -1.96 -1.17
CA LEU A 480 -36.48 -2.34 -0.61
C LEU A 480 -36.40 -3.86 -0.52
N VAL A 481 -35.40 -4.49 -1.14
CA VAL A 481 -35.29 -5.95 -1.20
C VAL A 481 -33.89 -6.41 -0.74
N PRO A 482 -33.77 -7.06 0.43
CA PRO A 482 -32.52 -7.66 0.86
C PRO A 482 -32.12 -8.82 -0.06
N ARG A 483 -30.87 -8.86 -0.48
CA ARG A 483 -30.29 -9.90 -1.32
C ARG A 483 -28.84 -10.16 -0.94
N ASN A 484 -28.26 -11.23 -1.50
CA ASN A 484 -26.89 -11.64 -1.23
C ASN A 484 -26.10 -11.80 -2.53
N PHE A 485 -24.77 -11.70 -2.45
CA PHE A 485 -23.85 -12.07 -3.52
C PHE A 485 -24.04 -11.28 -4.83
N LEU A 486 -24.15 -9.94 -4.74
CA LEU A 486 -24.21 -9.05 -5.90
C LEU A 486 -23.04 -9.35 -6.85
N PHE A 487 -23.34 -9.75 -8.09
CA PHE A 487 -22.37 -10.07 -9.15
C PHE A 487 -21.22 -10.99 -8.76
N ALA A 488 -21.42 -11.93 -7.82
CA ALA A 488 -20.32 -12.71 -7.21
C ALA A 488 -19.34 -13.35 -8.22
N ARG A 489 -19.84 -13.91 -9.34
CA ARG A 489 -18.97 -14.47 -10.39
C ARG A 489 -18.11 -13.38 -11.06
N ARG A 490 -18.70 -12.26 -11.45
CA ARG A 490 -17.99 -11.15 -12.13
C ARG A 490 -17.00 -10.47 -11.19
N ASN A 491 -17.40 -10.28 -9.94
CA ASN A 491 -16.52 -9.72 -8.91
C ASN A 491 -15.34 -10.66 -8.65
N ALA A 492 -15.55 -11.97 -8.53
CA ALA A 492 -14.46 -12.94 -8.40
C ALA A 492 -13.55 -12.97 -9.66
N PHE A 493 -14.13 -12.82 -10.86
CA PHE A 493 -13.34 -12.69 -12.08
C PHE A 493 -12.37 -11.51 -11.98
N TRP A 494 -12.83 -10.32 -11.61
CA TRP A 494 -11.99 -9.13 -11.56
C TRP A 494 -11.09 -9.01 -10.32
N ASN A 495 -11.57 -9.46 -9.15
CA ASN A 495 -10.85 -9.31 -7.89
C ASN A 495 -9.90 -10.48 -7.60
N ASP A 496 -10.16 -11.68 -8.15
CA ASP A 496 -9.36 -12.88 -7.83
C ASP A 496 -8.68 -13.52 -9.05
N TYR A 497 -9.38 -13.68 -10.18
CA TYR A 497 -8.84 -14.39 -11.36
C TYR A 497 -7.98 -13.50 -12.24
N PHE A 498 -8.53 -12.36 -12.68
CA PHE A 498 -7.88 -11.43 -13.59
C PHE A 498 -6.54 -10.88 -13.06
N PRO A 499 -6.38 -10.53 -11.76
CA PRO A 499 -5.09 -10.06 -11.23
C PRO A 499 -3.98 -11.12 -11.30
N LYS A 500 -4.32 -12.41 -11.32
CA LYS A 500 -3.34 -13.49 -11.52
C LYS A 500 -2.80 -13.45 -12.95
N LEU A 501 -3.63 -13.21 -13.95
CA LEU A 501 -3.20 -13.08 -15.35
C LEU A 501 -2.26 -11.88 -15.55
N VAL A 502 -2.52 -10.77 -14.86
CA VAL A 502 -1.65 -9.59 -14.87
C VAL A 502 -0.27 -9.92 -14.28
N ASN A 503 -0.24 -10.71 -13.21
CA ASN A 503 0.98 -11.10 -12.48
C ASN A 503 1.69 -12.37 -13.02
N GLU A 504 1.04 -13.13 -13.91
CA GLU A 504 1.52 -14.41 -14.43
C GLU A 504 2.71 -14.29 -15.40
N SER A 505 3.18 -13.08 -15.73
CA SER A 505 4.41 -12.90 -16.52
C SER A 505 5.70 -13.21 -15.75
N LYS A 506 5.57 -13.69 -14.51
CA LYS A 506 6.63 -14.40 -13.77
C LYS A 506 6.48 -15.92 -13.77
N CYS A 507 5.45 -16.48 -14.41
CA CYS A 507 5.16 -17.91 -14.45
C CYS A 507 4.90 -18.39 -15.89
N GLU A 508 5.95 -18.64 -16.66
CA GLU A 508 5.85 -19.65 -17.73
C GLU A 508 5.84 -21.04 -17.08
N GLU A 509 4.75 -21.80 -17.26
CA GLU A 509 4.71 -23.21 -16.92
C GLU A 509 5.62 -24.03 -17.87
N PRO A 510 6.46 -24.94 -17.35
CA PRO A 510 7.22 -25.86 -18.19
C PRO A 510 6.33 -27.02 -18.66
N GLN A 511 6.39 -27.31 -19.97
CA GLN A 511 5.82 -28.53 -20.54
C GLN A 511 6.32 -29.79 -19.80
N ALA A 512 5.34 -30.56 -19.36
CA ALA A 512 5.37 -31.91 -18.81
C ALA A 512 6.70 -32.70 -18.88
N SER A 513 7.33 -32.90 -17.72
CA SER A 513 7.80 -34.23 -17.33
C SER A 513 7.76 -34.39 -15.80
N ARG A 514 7.27 -35.55 -15.37
CA ARG A 514 6.96 -35.90 -13.98
C ARG A 514 8.22 -35.92 -13.10
N ALA A 515 8.26 -35.03 -12.09
CA ALA A 515 8.63 -35.32 -10.70
C ALA A 515 8.50 -34.02 -9.89
N SER A 516 7.50 -33.99 -9.02
CA SER A 516 7.19 -32.88 -8.11
C SER A 516 8.40 -32.47 -7.26
N THR A 517 8.94 -31.28 -7.52
CA THR A 517 9.94 -30.62 -6.67
C THR A 517 9.40 -29.24 -6.29
N HIS A 518 8.52 -29.18 -5.28
CA HIS A 518 8.23 -27.92 -4.61
C HIS A 518 9.48 -27.53 -3.82
N CYS A 519 10.14 -26.44 -4.20
CA CYS A 519 11.06 -25.69 -3.34
C CYS A 519 10.43 -24.31 -3.12
N PHE A 520 10.53 -23.83 -1.88
CA PHE A 520 10.06 -22.52 -1.40
C PHE A 520 10.19 -21.39 -2.44
N GLY A 521 9.05 -20.79 -2.77
CA GLY A 521 8.94 -19.45 -3.36
C GLY A 521 8.03 -18.54 -2.52
N GLY A 522 7.87 -18.83 -1.23
CA GLY A 522 6.88 -18.18 -0.35
C GLY A 522 7.42 -17.19 0.69
N TYR A 523 8.71 -17.21 1.02
CA TYR A 523 9.25 -16.35 2.10
C TYR A 523 10.53 -15.58 1.75
N THR A 524 11.08 -15.76 0.55
CA THR A 524 12.20 -14.94 0.02
C THR A 524 11.77 -13.93 -1.04
N THR A 525 10.53 -14.00 -1.53
CA THR A 525 9.96 -12.99 -2.44
C THR A 525 9.39 -11.78 -1.68
N LEU A 526 9.34 -11.85 -0.35
CA LEU A 526 9.15 -10.71 0.56
C LEU A 526 10.49 -10.14 1.10
N MET A 527 11.63 -10.65 0.63
CA MET A 527 12.97 -10.10 0.93
C MET A 527 13.73 -9.62 -0.32
N ALA A 528 13.04 -9.55 -1.46
CA ALA A 528 13.52 -8.88 -2.66
C ALA A 528 12.32 -8.32 -3.46
N ALA A 529 11.60 -7.38 -2.85
CA ALA A 529 10.73 -6.47 -3.58
C ALA A 529 11.32 -5.07 -3.50
N GLU A 530 11.64 -4.54 -4.68
CA GLU A 530 11.71 -3.11 -4.97
C GLU A 530 12.88 -2.33 -4.37
N ALA A 531 14.08 -2.63 -4.87
CA ALA A 531 14.77 -1.54 -5.54
C ALA A 531 14.08 -1.35 -6.90
N VAL A 532 13.03 -0.52 -6.96
CA VAL A 532 12.71 0.16 -8.21
C VAL A 532 13.93 1.02 -8.50
N GLU A 533 14.58 0.71 -9.61
CA GLU A 533 15.58 1.56 -10.23
C GLU A 533 14.91 2.90 -10.53
N VAL A 534 15.27 3.90 -9.73
CA VAL A 534 15.24 5.29 -10.18
C VAL A 534 16.36 5.39 -11.20
N GLU A 535 16.04 5.49 -12.49
CA GLU A 535 16.97 6.07 -13.47
C GLU A 535 17.21 7.54 -13.06
N GLU A 536 18.21 7.78 -12.22
CA GLU A 536 18.89 9.06 -12.13
C GLU A 536 19.66 9.22 -13.45
N ASN A 537 19.06 9.90 -14.43
CA ASN A 537 19.83 10.43 -15.55
C ASN A 537 20.74 11.54 -15.01
N ALA A 538 22.03 11.19 -14.93
CA ALA A 538 23.13 12.07 -14.59
C ALA A 538 23.12 13.33 -15.46
N ASN A 539 23.05 14.50 -14.82
CA ASN A 539 23.73 15.73 -15.21
C ASN A 539 23.52 16.82 -14.15
N VAL A 540 24.07 16.60 -12.96
CA VAL A 540 24.39 17.70 -12.02
C VAL A 540 25.79 17.44 -11.47
N PRO A 541 26.79 18.30 -11.71
CA PRO A 541 28.12 18.10 -11.16
C PRO A 541 28.10 18.48 -9.68
N VAL A 542 27.84 17.49 -8.83
CA VAL A 542 28.07 17.57 -7.38
C VAL A 542 29.14 16.53 -7.06
N ASP A 543 30.17 16.92 -6.30
CA ASP A 543 31.35 16.11 -5.96
C ASP A 543 30.95 14.73 -5.38
N GLU A 544 30.85 13.75 -6.28
CA GLU A 544 30.11 12.49 -6.12
C GLU A 544 30.86 11.43 -5.30
N SER A 545 32.13 11.67 -5.00
CA SER A 545 33.00 10.66 -4.38
C SER A 545 32.66 10.41 -2.90
N ARG A 546 32.14 11.41 -2.19
CA ARG A 546 31.83 11.32 -0.75
C ARG A 546 30.42 10.79 -0.46
N CYS A 547 29.42 11.11 -1.30
CA CYS A 547 28.04 10.64 -1.13
C CYS A 547 27.87 9.15 -1.48
N VAL A 548 28.59 8.64 -2.48
CA VAL A 548 28.54 7.22 -2.89
C VAL A 548 29.11 6.32 -1.79
N PHE A 549 30.23 6.71 -1.18
CA PHE A 549 30.82 5.98 -0.06
C PHE A 549 29.87 5.90 1.14
N PHE A 550 29.18 7.00 1.46
CA PHE A 550 28.22 7.04 2.57
C PHE A 550 26.97 6.19 2.30
N ARG A 551 26.47 6.13 1.04
CA ARG A 551 25.37 5.25 0.63
C ARG A 551 25.73 3.75 0.80
N TYR A 552 26.96 3.36 0.48
CA TYR A 552 27.45 1.99 0.71
C TYR A 552 27.57 1.62 2.20
N VAL A 553 28.04 2.55 3.03
CA VAL A 553 28.17 2.35 4.50
C VAL A 553 26.80 2.28 5.17
N CYS A 554 25.76 2.89 4.58
CA CYS A 554 24.37 2.82 5.06
C CYS A 554 23.57 1.62 4.51
N GLY A 555 24.20 0.69 3.78
CA GLY A 555 23.56 -0.54 3.29
C GLY A 555 22.86 -0.45 1.93
N ASP A 556 22.95 0.68 1.21
CA ASP A 556 22.40 0.80 -0.15
C ASP A 556 23.34 0.18 -1.19
N MET A 557 22.99 -1.02 -1.65
CA MET A 557 23.80 -1.80 -2.61
C MET A 557 23.34 -1.64 -4.07
N ARG A 558 22.38 -0.75 -4.36
CA ARG A 558 21.85 -0.52 -5.72
C ARG A 558 22.95 -0.14 -6.73
N PRO A 559 23.90 0.77 -6.41
CA PRO A 559 24.94 1.14 -7.38
C PRO A 559 25.91 0.00 -7.69
N LEU A 560 26.21 -0.88 -6.71
CA LEU A 560 27.05 -2.06 -6.96
C LEU A 560 26.29 -3.12 -7.76
N LYS A 561 24.99 -3.32 -7.50
CA LYS A 561 24.15 -4.26 -8.25
C LYS A 561 24.10 -3.88 -9.73
N VAL A 562 23.81 -2.62 -10.04
CA VAL A 562 23.83 -2.08 -11.42
C VAL A 562 25.22 -2.23 -12.06
N TRP A 563 26.30 -1.94 -11.33
CA TRP A 563 27.66 -2.13 -11.84
C TRP A 563 27.99 -3.60 -12.16
N LEU A 564 27.42 -4.56 -11.42
CA LEU A 564 27.62 -6.00 -11.63
C LEU A 564 26.83 -6.57 -12.82
N GLU A 565 25.77 -5.90 -13.28
CA GLU A 565 24.84 -6.39 -14.31
C GLU A 565 25.45 -6.54 -15.72
N GLY A 566 26.66 -6.03 -15.94
CA GLY A 566 27.45 -6.26 -17.16
C GLY A 566 28.74 -7.08 -16.97
N LYS A 567 28.99 -7.64 -15.78
CA LYS A 567 30.28 -8.29 -15.47
C LYS A 567 30.30 -9.79 -15.80
N PRO A 568 31.50 -10.36 -16.12
CA PRO A 568 31.65 -11.80 -16.36
C PRO A 568 31.15 -12.66 -15.19
N ALA A 569 30.71 -13.89 -15.49
CA ALA A 569 30.17 -14.82 -14.49
C ALA A 569 31.08 -15.02 -13.24
N PRO A 570 32.42 -15.09 -13.35
CA PRO A 570 33.28 -15.19 -12.17
C PRO A 570 33.20 -13.99 -11.21
N VAL A 571 32.99 -12.78 -11.73
CA VAL A 571 32.91 -11.56 -10.92
C VAL A 571 31.59 -11.50 -10.15
N ARG A 572 30.49 -11.90 -10.81
CA ARG A 572 29.18 -12.02 -10.16
C ARG A 572 29.17 -13.14 -9.12
N PHE A 573 29.82 -14.26 -9.42
CA PHE A 573 29.99 -15.35 -8.46
C PHE A 573 30.77 -14.90 -7.21
N LEU A 574 31.82 -14.10 -7.39
CA LEU A 574 32.58 -13.55 -6.27
C LEU A 574 31.72 -12.64 -5.37
N ASP A 575 30.84 -11.82 -5.94
CA ASP A 575 29.90 -11.01 -5.17
C ASP A 575 28.94 -11.88 -4.33
N TRP A 576 28.34 -12.91 -4.94
CA TRP A 576 27.45 -13.84 -4.24
C TRP A 576 28.18 -14.59 -3.12
N TYR A 577 29.41 -15.01 -3.39
CA TYR A 577 30.28 -15.69 -2.44
C TYR A 577 30.57 -14.80 -1.23
N VAL A 578 30.94 -13.54 -1.44
CA VAL A 578 31.25 -12.61 -0.35
C VAL A 578 29.97 -12.24 0.43
N ARG A 579 28.83 -12.03 -0.23
CA ARG A 579 27.53 -11.81 0.46
C ARG A 579 27.12 -13.01 1.32
N GLY A 580 27.42 -14.22 0.87
CA GLY A 580 27.12 -15.43 1.62
C GLY A 580 27.81 -15.51 2.98
N ALA A 581 28.88 -14.73 3.20
CA ALA A 581 29.56 -14.66 4.49
C ALA A 581 28.76 -13.92 5.57
N THR A 582 27.87 -12.98 5.23
CA THR A 582 27.04 -12.24 6.20
C THR A 582 25.67 -12.88 6.48
N GLN A 583 25.28 -13.82 5.63
CA GLN A 583 23.96 -14.47 5.66
C GLN A 583 23.64 -15.28 6.92
N PRO A 584 24.60 -15.84 7.70
CA PRO A 584 24.28 -16.48 8.98
C PRO A 584 23.55 -15.56 9.99
N LEU A 585 23.64 -14.23 9.80
CA LEU A 585 22.94 -13.22 10.58
C LEU A 585 21.90 -12.45 9.74
N PHE A 586 21.39 -13.05 8.66
CA PHE A 586 20.34 -12.51 7.80
C PHE A 586 20.71 -11.21 7.07
N LEU A 587 21.99 -11.06 6.75
CA LEU A 587 22.53 -9.88 6.06
C LEU A 587 23.07 -10.25 4.68
N SER A 588 22.88 -9.35 3.70
CA SER A 588 23.35 -9.53 2.31
C SER A 588 24.17 -8.33 1.84
N ASN A 589 25.35 -8.13 2.43
CA ASN A 589 26.23 -7.01 2.07
C ASN A 589 27.67 -7.51 1.84
N PRO A 590 28.28 -7.27 0.66
CA PRO A 590 29.62 -7.77 0.35
C PRO A 590 30.72 -7.05 1.13
N LEU A 591 30.57 -5.77 1.49
CA LEU A 591 31.54 -5.09 2.36
C LEU A 591 31.51 -5.68 3.78
N GLY A 592 30.30 -5.95 4.29
CA GLY A 592 30.12 -6.72 5.51
C GLY A 592 30.75 -8.10 5.41
N GLY A 593 30.60 -8.77 4.27
CA GLY A 593 31.19 -10.08 3.97
C GLY A 593 32.72 -10.07 4.06
N VAL A 594 33.37 -9.06 3.48
CA VAL A 594 34.83 -8.90 3.59
C VAL A 594 35.28 -8.76 5.05
N LEU A 595 34.55 -7.99 5.86
CA LEU A 595 34.86 -7.79 7.28
C LEU A 595 34.64 -9.07 8.10
N VAL A 596 33.57 -9.83 7.82
CA VAL A 596 33.34 -11.14 8.43
C VAL A 596 34.46 -12.12 8.08
N ILE A 597 34.84 -12.22 6.80
CA ILE A 597 35.94 -13.09 6.35
C ILE A 597 37.26 -12.68 7.00
N SER A 598 37.52 -11.38 7.12
CA SER A 598 38.71 -10.86 7.82
C SER A 598 38.71 -11.26 9.30
N GLY A 599 37.56 -11.19 9.96
CA GLY A 599 37.38 -11.69 11.33
C GLY A 599 37.68 -13.20 11.46
N LEU A 600 37.18 -14.02 10.53
CA LEU A 600 37.46 -15.45 10.48
C LEU A 600 38.96 -15.74 10.30
N LEU A 601 39.64 -14.98 9.45
CA LEU A 601 41.09 -15.11 9.23
C LEU A 601 41.91 -14.74 10.48
N VAL A 602 41.48 -13.70 11.21
CA VAL A 602 42.08 -13.30 12.49
C VAL A 602 41.88 -14.37 13.57
N GLU A 603 40.71 -15.02 13.60
CA GLU A 603 40.46 -16.12 14.54
C GLU A 603 41.37 -17.32 14.28
N SER A 604 41.33 -17.83 13.05
CA SER A 604 42.13 -18.98 12.62
C SER A 604 42.14 -19.09 11.10
N PRO A 605 43.32 -19.02 10.46
CA PRO A 605 43.44 -19.25 9.01
C PRO A 605 42.88 -20.60 8.56
N TRP A 606 42.98 -21.62 9.42
CA TRP A 606 42.49 -22.96 9.14
C TRP A 606 40.96 -23.05 9.21
N MET A 607 40.34 -22.49 10.24
CA MET A 607 38.87 -22.44 10.33
C MET A 607 38.29 -21.60 9.20
N SER A 608 38.93 -20.46 8.90
CA SER A 608 38.56 -19.61 7.78
C SER A 608 38.60 -20.38 6.46
N LEU A 609 39.68 -21.11 6.17
CA LEU A 609 39.77 -21.94 4.97
C LEU A 609 38.62 -22.95 4.88
N CYS A 610 38.37 -23.71 5.94
CA CYS A 610 37.30 -24.73 5.95
C CYS A 610 35.92 -24.10 5.76
N GLY A 611 35.63 -22.97 6.43
CA GLY A 611 34.40 -22.22 6.24
C GLY A 611 34.25 -21.69 4.81
N LEU A 612 35.30 -21.10 4.26
CA LEU A 612 35.34 -20.55 2.91
C LEU A 612 35.20 -21.61 1.82
N LEU A 613 35.77 -22.81 2.03
CA LEU A 613 35.55 -23.97 1.16
C LEU A 613 34.11 -24.46 1.24
N GLY A 614 33.54 -24.54 2.45
CA GLY A 614 32.14 -24.90 2.63
C GLY A 614 31.20 -23.91 1.92
N LEU A 615 31.46 -22.62 2.06
CA LEU A 615 30.74 -21.55 1.36
C LEU A 615 30.84 -21.67 -0.17
N LEU A 616 32.03 -22.03 -0.67
CA LEU A 616 32.32 -22.15 -2.10
C LEU A 616 31.53 -23.31 -2.70
N PHE A 617 31.69 -24.50 -2.13
CA PHE A 617 31.07 -25.71 -2.64
C PHE A 617 29.56 -25.72 -2.43
N SER A 618 29.04 -25.11 -1.35
CA SER A 618 27.60 -24.92 -1.18
C SER A 618 27.02 -23.96 -2.24
N THR A 619 27.67 -22.83 -2.48
CA THR A 619 27.22 -21.86 -3.50
C THR A 619 27.28 -22.47 -4.91
N LEU A 620 28.36 -23.18 -5.26
CA LEU A 620 28.46 -23.90 -6.54
C LEU A 620 27.38 -24.96 -6.69
N THR A 621 27.12 -25.72 -5.62
CA THR A 621 26.05 -26.72 -5.58
C THR A 621 24.69 -26.05 -5.81
N ALA A 622 24.40 -24.95 -5.12
CA ALA A 622 23.16 -24.19 -5.31
C ALA A 622 22.98 -23.72 -6.77
N VAL A 623 24.05 -23.25 -7.42
CA VAL A 623 24.05 -22.87 -8.85
C VAL A 623 23.79 -24.09 -9.76
N ILE A 624 24.50 -25.20 -9.54
CA ILE A 624 24.38 -26.43 -10.35
C ILE A 624 22.96 -27.01 -10.26
N PHE A 625 22.38 -27.02 -9.06
CA PHE A 625 21.02 -27.50 -8.82
C PHE A 625 19.93 -26.48 -9.18
N ARG A 626 20.30 -25.33 -9.77
CA ARG A 626 19.38 -24.24 -10.16
C ARG A 626 18.46 -23.82 -9.00
N GLN A 627 19.00 -23.74 -7.78
CA GLN A 627 18.29 -23.13 -6.67
C GLN A 627 17.94 -21.68 -7.02
N GLY A 628 16.81 -21.18 -6.50
CA GLY A 628 16.20 -19.92 -6.95
C GLY A 628 17.22 -18.79 -7.14
N LYS A 629 17.22 -18.20 -8.35
CA LYS A 629 18.23 -17.23 -8.81
C LYS A 629 18.45 -16.08 -7.80
N GLY A 630 17.38 -15.50 -7.25
CA GLY A 630 17.48 -14.43 -6.25
C GLY A 630 18.05 -14.86 -4.88
N CYS A 631 17.88 -16.13 -4.48
CA CYS A 631 18.47 -16.66 -3.25
C CYS A 631 19.98 -16.87 -3.42
N VAL A 632 20.41 -17.35 -4.58
CA VAL A 632 21.84 -17.49 -4.89
C VAL A 632 22.52 -16.12 -5.03
N GLU A 633 21.88 -15.18 -5.74
CA GLU A 633 22.41 -13.83 -5.96
C GLU A 633 22.55 -13.00 -4.67
N SER A 634 21.70 -13.25 -3.67
CA SER A 634 21.80 -12.64 -2.34
C SER A 634 22.79 -13.34 -1.40
N GLY A 635 23.43 -14.43 -1.83
CA GLY A 635 24.37 -15.24 -1.03
C GLY A 635 23.70 -16.31 -0.16
N GLY A 636 22.37 -16.45 -0.21
CA GLY A 636 21.58 -17.39 0.59
C GLY A 636 21.83 -18.88 0.24
N GLY A 637 22.38 -19.19 -0.93
CA GLY A 637 22.72 -20.56 -1.33
C GLY A 637 23.95 -21.16 -0.64
N GLY A 638 24.77 -20.33 0.02
CA GLY A 638 26.11 -20.71 0.48
C GLY A 638 26.33 -20.80 2.00
N PHE A 639 25.52 -20.08 2.79
CA PHE A 639 25.84 -19.81 4.19
C PHE A 639 25.76 -21.03 5.12
N ASN A 640 24.87 -21.98 4.84
CA ASN A 640 24.82 -23.25 5.58
C ASN A 640 26.13 -24.05 5.39
N GLY A 641 26.74 -23.97 4.21
CA GLY A 641 28.06 -24.54 3.94
C GLY A 641 29.18 -23.84 4.72
N LEU A 642 29.11 -22.51 4.86
CA LEU A 642 30.05 -21.74 5.69
C LEU A 642 30.06 -22.22 7.14
N LEU A 643 28.88 -22.28 7.78
CA LEU A 643 28.75 -22.75 9.16
C LEU A 643 29.20 -24.20 9.31
N THR A 644 28.84 -25.06 8.34
CA THR A 644 29.26 -26.48 8.33
C THR A 644 30.79 -26.59 8.31
N GLY A 645 31.47 -25.85 7.43
CA GLY A 645 32.92 -25.86 7.35
C GLY A 645 33.61 -25.35 8.62
N LEU A 646 33.09 -24.27 9.21
CA LEU A 646 33.60 -23.70 10.47
C LEU A 646 33.48 -24.70 11.62
N LEU A 647 32.33 -25.34 11.77
CA LEU A 647 32.10 -26.29 12.87
C LEU A 647 32.88 -27.59 12.69
N LEU A 648 32.99 -28.13 11.47
CA LEU A 648 33.83 -29.30 11.22
C LEU A 648 35.31 -29.03 11.54
N ALA A 649 35.81 -27.83 11.23
CA ALA A 649 37.16 -27.43 11.60
C ALA A 649 37.32 -27.31 13.13
N ALA A 650 36.33 -26.75 13.82
CA ALA A 650 36.35 -26.63 15.28
C ALA A 650 36.29 -27.99 16.00
N LEU A 651 35.66 -28.99 15.38
CA LEU A 651 35.57 -30.37 15.92
C LEU A 651 36.79 -31.25 15.55
N SER A 652 37.73 -30.77 14.73
CA SER A 652 38.93 -31.52 14.32
C SER A 652 39.94 -31.66 15.46
N ARG A 653 40.43 -32.89 15.69
CA ARG A 653 41.32 -33.28 16.80
C ARG A 653 42.65 -32.53 16.83
N ASP A 654 43.16 -32.13 15.68
CA ASP A 654 44.35 -31.29 15.54
C ASP A 654 43.90 -29.94 14.99
N PRO A 655 44.13 -28.83 15.72
CA PRO A 655 43.75 -27.49 15.28
C PRO A 655 44.64 -26.95 14.16
N ASP A 656 45.75 -27.64 13.85
CA ASP A 656 46.64 -27.36 12.74
C ASP A 656 46.23 -28.12 11.46
N TRP A 657 46.70 -27.62 10.32
CA TRP A 657 46.32 -28.07 8.98
C TRP A 657 46.29 -29.60 8.83
N HIS A 658 45.08 -30.14 8.77
CA HIS A 658 44.83 -31.54 8.49
C HIS A 658 44.14 -31.66 7.12
N GLY A 659 44.92 -31.78 6.06
CA GLY A 659 44.41 -31.78 4.68
C GLY A 659 43.32 -32.83 4.39
N LEU A 660 43.24 -33.91 5.19
CA LEU A 660 42.20 -34.93 5.08
C LEU A 660 40.80 -34.43 5.52
N THR A 661 40.69 -33.40 6.37
CA THR A 661 39.37 -32.86 6.78
C THR A 661 38.71 -31.99 5.71
N ILE A 662 39.47 -31.56 4.69
CA ILE A 662 38.94 -30.80 3.54
C ILE A 662 37.90 -31.63 2.78
N VAL A 663 38.14 -32.95 2.63
CA VAL A 663 37.22 -33.84 1.90
C VAL A 663 35.86 -33.93 2.63
N PRO A 664 35.80 -34.24 3.93
CA PRO A 664 34.58 -34.13 4.71
C PRO A 664 33.91 -32.76 4.65
N VAL A 665 34.66 -31.66 4.73
CA VAL A 665 34.10 -30.30 4.65
C VAL A 665 33.36 -30.08 3.33
N ILE A 666 33.97 -30.46 2.20
CA ILE A 666 33.36 -30.34 0.88
C ILE A 666 32.11 -31.21 0.79
N VAL A 667 32.21 -32.48 1.18
CA VAL A 667 31.09 -33.44 1.12
C VAL A 667 29.92 -32.97 1.98
N MET A 668 30.20 -32.55 3.21
CA MET A 668 29.16 -32.11 4.14
C MET A 668 28.55 -30.76 3.75
N ALA A 669 29.33 -29.86 3.15
CA ALA A 669 28.79 -28.63 2.59
C ALA A 669 27.79 -28.89 1.46
N ILE A 670 28.12 -29.79 0.53
CA ILE A 670 27.22 -30.23 -0.56
C ILE A 670 25.95 -30.88 0.02
N ILE A 671 26.12 -31.76 1.01
CA ILE A 671 24.99 -32.40 1.72
C ILE A 671 24.11 -31.35 2.41
N SER A 672 24.70 -30.34 3.06
CA SER A 672 23.95 -29.27 3.71
C SER A 672 23.08 -28.49 2.70
N THR A 673 23.58 -28.22 1.50
CA THR A 673 22.82 -27.57 0.43
C THR A 673 21.66 -28.45 -0.06
N PHE A 674 21.89 -29.77 -0.17
CA PHE A 674 20.88 -30.74 -0.56
C PHE A 674 19.76 -30.86 0.51
N VAL A 675 20.16 -30.99 1.77
CA VAL A 675 19.24 -31.02 2.91
C VAL A 675 18.46 -29.72 3.00
N ASN A 676 19.09 -28.57 2.78
CA ASN A 676 18.41 -27.29 2.76
C ASN A 676 17.32 -27.24 1.69
N SER A 677 17.63 -27.73 0.48
CA SER A 677 16.65 -27.84 -0.61
C SER A 677 15.46 -28.74 -0.25
N GLY A 678 15.72 -29.90 0.37
CA GLY A 678 14.68 -30.83 0.80
C GLY A 678 13.81 -30.29 1.93
N LEU A 679 14.43 -29.73 2.97
CA LEU A 679 13.74 -29.07 4.09
C LEU A 679 12.90 -27.89 3.60
N SER A 680 13.40 -27.15 2.62
CA SER A 680 12.68 -26.05 2.00
C SER A 680 11.42 -26.54 1.29
N GLY A 681 11.44 -27.71 0.64
CA GLY A 681 10.22 -28.29 0.08
C GLY A 681 9.18 -28.73 1.12
N ILE A 682 9.64 -29.21 2.29
CA ILE A 682 8.77 -29.71 3.36
C ILE A 682 8.18 -28.56 4.19
N LEU A 683 9.04 -27.70 4.73
CA LEU A 683 8.65 -26.56 5.56
C LEU A 683 7.94 -25.47 4.74
N GLY A 684 8.12 -25.50 3.41
CA GLY A 684 7.42 -24.67 2.41
C GLY A 684 5.91 -24.68 2.55
N LYS A 685 5.36 -25.84 2.92
CA LYS A 685 3.92 -26.06 3.01
C LYS A 685 3.29 -25.44 4.24
N VAL A 686 4.10 -25.11 5.24
CA VAL A 686 3.68 -24.51 6.53
C VAL A 686 4.36 -23.16 6.75
N GLU A 687 4.93 -22.57 5.70
CA GLU A 687 5.42 -21.19 5.73
C GLU A 687 6.59 -20.92 6.71
N LEU A 688 7.36 -21.96 7.06
CA LEU A 688 8.50 -21.85 8.00
C LEU A 688 9.87 -21.91 7.29
N PRO A 689 10.79 -20.96 7.51
CA PRO A 689 12.12 -21.00 6.90
C PRO A 689 12.95 -22.17 7.46
N SER A 690 13.80 -22.78 6.62
CA SER A 690 14.73 -23.84 7.03
C SER A 690 15.88 -23.32 7.91
N LEU A 691 16.20 -22.02 7.83
CA LEU A 691 17.24 -21.34 8.62
C LEU A 691 18.55 -22.17 8.68
N ASN A 692 19.14 -22.32 9.87
CA ASN A 692 20.36 -23.07 10.13
C ASN A 692 20.11 -24.60 10.33
N LEU A 693 18.89 -25.10 10.09
CA LEU A 693 18.56 -26.51 10.34
C LEU A 693 19.34 -27.46 9.43
N ALA A 694 19.58 -27.05 8.18
CA ALA A 694 20.34 -27.85 7.22
C ALA A 694 21.81 -28.03 7.64
N PHE A 695 22.41 -26.96 8.17
CA PHE A 695 23.72 -27.02 8.83
C PHE A 695 23.71 -27.99 10.02
N ASN A 696 22.75 -27.88 10.94
CA ASN A 696 22.66 -28.76 12.11
C ASN A 696 22.53 -30.24 11.74
N VAL A 697 21.71 -30.54 10.72
CA VAL A 697 21.54 -31.92 10.22
C VAL A 697 22.83 -32.44 9.60
N ALA A 698 23.51 -31.65 8.77
CA ALA A 698 24.78 -32.05 8.16
C ALA A 698 25.83 -32.37 9.24
N VAL A 699 26.03 -31.46 10.19
CA VAL A 699 27.02 -31.68 11.24
C VAL A 699 26.69 -32.89 12.12
N LEU A 700 25.41 -33.12 12.44
CA LEU A 700 24.99 -34.30 13.21
C LEU A 700 25.26 -35.61 12.45
N VAL A 701 25.01 -35.64 11.15
CA VAL A 701 25.32 -36.80 10.29
C VAL A 701 26.82 -37.07 10.28
N TYR A 702 27.65 -36.04 10.17
CA TYR A 702 29.10 -36.19 10.25
C TYR A 702 29.55 -36.70 11.63
N ALA A 703 29.03 -36.09 12.70
CA ALA A 703 29.35 -36.43 14.09
C ALA A 703 29.01 -37.90 14.44
N THR A 704 27.87 -38.39 13.93
CA THR A 704 27.44 -39.79 14.12
C THR A 704 28.26 -40.76 13.27
N ALA A 705 28.64 -40.36 12.05
CA ALA A 705 29.45 -41.18 11.14
C ALA A 705 30.92 -41.31 11.59
N ALA A 706 31.50 -40.26 12.18
CA ALA A 706 32.88 -40.27 12.69
C ALA A 706 33.06 -41.24 13.88
N GLY A 707 31.99 -41.52 14.63
CA GLY A 707 31.98 -42.45 15.77
C GLY A 707 32.87 -41.98 16.94
N PRO A 708 32.95 -42.77 18.04
CA PRO A 708 33.71 -42.40 19.25
C PRO A 708 35.24 -42.49 19.10
N ARG A 709 35.76 -42.78 17.90
CA ARG A 709 37.21 -42.97 17.67
C ARG A 709 37.98 -41.66 17.50
N ASP A 710 37.27 -40.59 17.13
CA ASP A 710 37.77 -39.24 17.34
C ASP A 710 37.26 -38.77 18.70
N SER A 711 38.18 -38.74 19.67
CA SER A 711 37.96 -38.04 20.92
C SER A 711 37.75 -36.58 20.55
N TYR A 712 36.48 -36.13 20.47
CA TYR A 712 36.14 -34.74 20.21
C TYR A 712 37.05 -33.84 21.05
N PRO A 713 37.90 -32.99 20.46
CA PRO A 713 38.57 -31.97 21.25
C PRO A 713 37.47 -31.08 21.84
N ARG A 714 37.72 -30.68 23.09
CA ARG A 714 36.86 -29.76 23.84
C ARG A 714 36.44 -28.62 22.92
N LEU A 715 35.14 -28.34 22.83
CA LEU A 715 34.50 -27.25 22.08
C LEU A 715 34.96 -25.82 22.49
N TYR A 716 36.13 -25.70 23.12
CA TYR A 716 36.78 -24.47 23.52
C TYR A 716 38.29 -24.61 23.33
N ARG A 717 38.88 -23.66 22.59
CA ARG A 717 40.26 -23.25 22.83
C ARG A 717 40.38 -22.82 24.30
N ALA A 718 40.64 -23.76 25.19
CA ALA A 718 41.22 -23.52 26.51
C ALA A 718 42.72 -23.19 26.35
N GLY A 719 43.05 -22.29 25.43
CA GLY A 719 44.42 -21.87 25.14
C GLY A 719 45.04 -21.01 26.24
N GLU A 720 44.22 -20.41 27.11
CA GLU A 720 44.67 -19.66 28.30
C GLU A 720 43.85 -19.94 29.57
N GLN A 721 42.91 -20.89 29.54
CA GLN A 721 42.00 -21.15 30.67
C GLN A 721 42.59 -21.99 31.80
N GLN A 722 43.88 -22.34 31.77
CA GLN A 722 44.51 -23.07 32.88
C GLN A 722 44.71 -22.24 34.17
N LEU A 723 44.31 -20.96 34.20
CA LEU A 723 44.59 -20.06 35.33
C LEU A 723 43.38 -19.44 36.03
N LEU A 724 42.13 -19.71 35.63
CA LEU A 724 40.97 -19.13 36.31
C LEU A 724 40.22 -20.21 37.11
N PRO A 725 40.11 -20.06 38.44
CA PRO A 725 39.40 -21.03 39.27
C PRO A 725 37.93 -21.12 38.85
N ASN A 726 37.33 -22.28 39.13
CA ASN A 726 35.93 -22.64 38.88
C ASN A 726 34.98 -21.83 39.80
N GLN A 727 35.09 -20.50 39.79
CA GLN A 727 34.29 -19.58 40.60
C GLN A 727 32.97 -19.32 39.88
N THR A 728 31.88 -19.71 40.54
CA THR A 728 30.50 -19.37 40.15
C THR A 728 30.23 -17.93 40.57
N ALA A 729 29.80 -17.10 39.62
CA ALA A 729 29.54 -15.68 39.88
C ALA A 729 28.23 -15.51 40.66
N ASN A 730 28.27 -15.38 41.98
CA ASN A 730 27.11 -14.84 42.69
C ASN A 730 27.20 -13.31 42.67
N LEU A 731 26.15 -12.60 42.26
CA LEU A 731 26.09 -11.11 42.20
C LEU A 731 26.43 -10.42 43.55
N THR A 732 26.49 -11.19 44.63
CA THR A 732 26.94 -10.77 45.97
C THR A 732 28.47 -10.66 46.14
N ALA A 733 29.26 -11.07 45.14
CA ALA A 733 30.73 -11.00 45.12
C ALA A 733 31.25 -10.18 43.90
N ALA A 734 30.68 -8.99 43.67
CA ALA A 734 31.00 -8.12 42.54
C ALA A 734 32.50 -7.76 42.42
N ASP A 735 33.24 -7.78 43.54
CA ASP A 735 34.68 -7.49 43.59
C ASP A 735 35.56 -8.59 42.95
N GLN A 736 35.00 -9.76 42.64
CA GLN A 736 35.70 -10.88 41.99
C GLN A 736 35.49 -10.94 40.47
N ILE A 737 34.65 -10.04 39.92
CA ILE A 737 34.32 -10.00 38.49
C ILE A 737 35.25 -9.02 37.78
N ASP A 738 35.97 -9.51 36.77
CA ASP A 738 36.74 -8.65 35.87
C ASP A 738 35.80 -8.05 34.82
N TRP A 739 35.30 -6.85 35.11
CA TRP A 739 34.36 -6.14 34.24
C TRP A 739 34.95 -5.78 32.86
N ILE A 740 36.27 -5.70 32.72
CA ILE A 740 36.91 -5.48 31.42
C ILE A 740 36.72 -6.73 30.55
N ARG A 741 36.90 -7.92 31.12
CA ARG A 741 36.63 -9.19 30.42
C ARG A 741 35.15 -9.41 30.13
N VAL A 742 34.25 -8.93 31.00
CA VAL A 742 32.80 -8.93 30.72
C VAL A 742 32.46 -8.02 29.53
N LEU A 743 33.04 -6.82 29.46
CA LEU A 743 32.83 -5.91 28.32
C LEU A 743 33.41 -6.49 27.01
N GLN A 744 34.58 -7.11 27.08
CA GLN A 744 35.19 -7.82 25.94
C GLN A 744 34.36 -9.02 25.49
N ALA A 745 33.57 -9.64 26.38
CA ALA A 745 32.71 -10.76 26.04
C ALA A 745 31.54 -10.38 25.12
N VAL A 746 31.16 -9.10 25.02
CA VAL A 746 30.07 -8.63 24.14
C VAL A 746 30.40 -8.84 22.66
N PRO A 747 31.50 -8.30 22.09
CA PRO A 747 31.88 -8.58 20.72
C PRO A 747 32.27 -10.05 20.51
N VAL A 748 32.83 -10.72 21.52
CA VAL A 748 33.08 -12.18 21.45
C VAL A 748 31.76 -12.95 21.29
N GLY A 749 30.71 -12.59 22.03
CA GLY A 749 29.39 -13.21 21.94
C GLY A 749 28.76 -13.08 20.55
N VAL A 750 28.97 -11.95 19.87
CA VAL A 750 28.59 -11.79 18.46
C VAL A 750 29.46 -12.66 17.54
N GLY A 751 30.77 -12.74 17.81
CA GLY A 751 31.71 -13.61 17.10
C GLY A 751 31.41 -15.11 17.24
N GLN A 752 30.80 -15.54 18.34
CA GLN A 752 30.41 -16.94 18.57
C GLN A 752 29.38 -17.44 17.53
N CYS A 753 28.61 -16.55 16.88
CA CYS A 753 27.74 -16.94 15.74
C CYS A 753 28.51 -17.55 14.56
N TYR A 754 29.82 -17.27 14.49
CA TYR A 754 30.76 -17.84 13.52
C TYR A 754 31.82 -18.75 14.20
N GLY A 755 31.63 -19.10 15.48
CA GLY A 755 32.59 -19.88 16.26
C GLY A 755 33.89 -19.14 16.61
N CYS A 756 33.90 -17.80 16.59
CA CYS A 756 35.07 -17.00 16.92
C CYS A 756 35.13 -16.69 18.43
N GLY A 757 36.28 -16.93 19.05
CA GLY A 757 36.52 -16.70 20.47
C GLY A 757 37.37 -15.47 20.79
N GLN A 758 38.03 -14.88 19.78
CA GLN A 758 38.84 -13.68 19.96
C GLN A 758 38.01 -12.40 19.87
N ALA A 759 38.21 -11.48 20.82
CA ALA A 759 37.51 -10.19 20.83
C ALA A 759 37.76 -9.34 19.58
N VAL A 760 38.97 -9.43 19.00
CA VAL A 760 39.31 -8.72 17.75
C VAL A 760 38.53 -9.28 16.56
N ALA A 761 38.43 -10.61 16.45
CA ALA A 761 37.62 -11.26 15.42
C ALA A 761 36.13 -10.92 15.57
N GLY A 762 35.60 -11.00 16.80
CA GLY A 762 34.24 -10.60 17.13
C GLY A 762 33.95 -9.12 16.85
N GLY A 763 34.93 -8.23 17.07
CA GLY A 763 34.84 -6.81 16.73
C GLY A 763 34.78 -6.56 15.22
N LEU A 764 35.58 -7.27 14.42
CA LEU A 764 35.54 -7.20 12.95
C LEU A 764 34.20 -7.71 12.39
N ILE A 765 33.69 -8.83 12.91
CA ILE A 765 32.37 -9.34 12.56
C ILE A 765 31.28 -8.33 12.94
N SER A 766 31.36 -7.75 14.14
CA SER A 766 30.42 -6.72 14.60
C SER A 766 30.44 -5.47 13.71
N ALA A 767 31.62 -5.02 13.28
CA ALA A 767 31.75 -3.94 12.31
C ALA A 767 31.15 -4.32 10.94
N GLY A 768 31.34 -5.57 10.50
CA GLY A 768 30.70 -6.11 9.30
C GLY A 768 29.18 -6.07 9.37
N ILE A 769 28.60 -6.43 10.51
CA ILE A 769 27.15 -6.35 10.77
C ILE A 769 26.70 -4.88 10.75
N LEU A 770 27.43 -3.97 11.42
CA LEU A 770 27.11 -2.54 11.46
C LEU A 770 27.07 -1.90 10.05
N VAL A 771 28.07 -2.22 9.21
CA VAL A 771 28.13 -1.78 7.80
C VAL A 771 27.00 -2.38 6.96
N SER A 772 26.55 -3.59 7.33
CA SER A 772 25.46 -4.26 6.62
C SER A 772 24.08 -3.75 7.03
N SER A 773 23.87 -3.54 8.33
CA SER A 773 22.64 -3.02 8.94
C SER A 773 22.91 -2.56 10.38
N PRO A 774 22.82 -1.24 10.66
CA PRO A 774 22.91 -0.72 12.03
C PRO A 774 21.83 -1.28 12.97
N MET A 775 20.66 -1.63 12.43
CA MET A 775 19.55 -2.20 13.20
C MET A 775 19.87 -3.61 13.68
N VAL A 776 20.37 -4.48 12.79
CA VAL A 776 20.77 -5.86 13.17
C VAL A 776 21.95 -5.82 14.14
N PHE A 777 22.89 -4.89 13.95
CA PHE A 777 24.00 -4.66 14.87
C PHE A 777 23.51 -4.35 16.29
N TYR A 778 22.57 -3.39 16.42
CA TYR A 778 21.99 -3.04 17.73
C TYR A 778 21.36 -4.25 18.42
N HIS A 779 20.61 -5.06 17.67
CA HIS A 779 19.96 -6.26 18.22
C HIS A 779 20.99 -7.32 18.62
N CYS A 780 22.04 -7.55 17.83
CA CYS A 780 23.11 -8.48 18.18
C CYS A 780 23.82 -8.05 19.47
N VAL A 781 24.13 -6.76 19.62
CA VAL A 781 24.75 -6.21 20.84
C VAL A 781 23.81 -6.36 22.04
N MET A 782 22.52 -6.05 21.86
CA MET A 782 21.51 -6.20 22.91
C MET A 782 21.37 -7.67 23.34
N GLY A 783 21.30 -8.60 22.39
CA GLY A 783 21.28 -10.04 22.68
C GLY A 783 22.52 -10.51 23.44
N ALA A 784 23.71 -10.00 23.07
CA ALA A 784 24.94 -10.33 23.78
C ALA A 784 24.95 -9.81 25.22
N VAL A 785 24.55 -8.56 25.42
CA VAL A 785 24.46 -7.94 26.76
C VAL A 785 23.45 -8.69 27.65
N ILE A 786 22.28 -9.05 27.12
CA ILE A 786 21.26 -9.77 27.87
C ILE A 786 21.73 -11.19 28.21
N GLY A 787 22.32 -11.92 27.26
CA GLY A 787 22.83 -13.28 27.51
C GLY A 787 23.92 -13.30 28.59
N ILE A 788 24.88 -12.37 28.52
CA ILE A 788 25.95 -12.20 29.51
C ILE A 788 25.38 -11.79 30.88
N GLY A 789 24.47 -10.81 30.91
CA GLY A 789 23.83 -10.36 32.14
C GLY A 789 23.02 -11.48 32.82
N THR A 790 22.29 -12.27 32.03
CA THR A 790 21.53 -13.42 32.53
C THR A 790 22.47 -14.51 33.08
N ALA A 791 23.59 -14.78 32.42
CA ALA A 791 24.59 -15.74 32.89
C ALA A 791 25.21 -15.33 34.23
N LEU A 792 25.47 -14.03 34.42
CA LEU A 792 25.95 -13.47 35.69
C LEU A 792 24.88 -13.56 36.79
N ILE A 793 23.59 -13.37 36.47
CA ILE A 793 22.47 -13.51 37.42
C ILE A 793 22.31 -14.97 37.86
N LEU A 794 22.43 -15.92 36.94
CA LEU A 794 22.24 -17.35 37.20
C LEU A 794 23.48 -18.06 37.77
N GLY A 795 24.59 -17.34 37.97
CA GLY A 795 25.81 -17.90 38.55
C GLY A 795 26.57 -18.88 37.68
N VAL A 796 26.49 -18.70 36.36
CA VAL A 796 27.29 -19.45 35.39
C VAL A 796 28.79 -19.21 35.67
N PRO A 797 29.66 -20.23 35.54
CA PRO A 797 31.10 -20.04 35.76
C PRO A 797 31.68 -18.92 34.88
N LEU A 798 32.49 -18.03 35.48
CA LEU A 798 33.01 -16.82 34.80
C LEU A 798 33.77 -17.11 33.49
N HIS A 799 34.36 -18.30 33.35
CA HIS A 799 35.06 -18.69 32.14
C HIS A 799 34.13 -18.89 30.92
N TRP A 800 32.86 -19.23 31.12
CA TRP A 800 31.81 -19.27 30.08
C TRP A 800 31.23 -17.89 29.78
N VAL A 801 31.31 -16.98 30.76
CA VAL A 801 30.91 -15.59 30.58
C VAL A 801 31.96 -14.85 29.74
N TYR A 802 33.24 -14.97 30.10
CA TYR A 802 34.35 -14.32 29.39
C TYR A 802 34.56 -14.87 27.98
N SER A 803 34.16 -16.11 27.70
CA SER A 803 34.22 -16.69 26.36
C SER A 803 33.07 -16.23 25.44
N GLY A 804 32.11 -15.45 25.95
CA GLY A 804 30.96 -14.93 25.20
C GLY A 804 29.95 -16.01 24.76
N ALA A 805 30.16 -17.28 25.10
CA ALA A 805 29.30 -18.35 24.59
C ALA A 805 27.89 -18.37 25.18
N CYS A 806 27.73 -17.85 26.39
CA CYS A 806 26.42 -17.62 26.99
C CYS A 806 25.55 -16.64 26.18
N ALA A 807 26.14 -15.82 25.31
CA ALA A 807 25.43 -14.89 24.43
C ALA A 807 25.02 -15.50 23.09
N TYR A 808 25.55 -16.65 22.67
CA TYR A 808 25.35 -17.19 21.32
C TYR A 808 23.87 -17.32 20.90
N ASN A 809 23.06 -18.00 21.70
CA ASN A 809 21.63 -18.20 21.40
C ASN A 809 20.85 -16.88 21.43
N SER A 810 21.16 -16.02 22.42
CA SER A 810 20.54 -14.71 22.57
C SER A 810 20.85 -13.79 21.38
N VAL A 811 22.09 -13.79 20.89
CA VAL A 811 22.50 -13.04 19.70
C VAL A 811 21.77 -13.54 18.46
N LEU A 812 21.72 -14.85 18.21
CA LEU A 812 21.01 -15.39 17.05
C LEU A 812 19.50 -15.08 17.08
N GLY A 813 18.86 -15.22 18.24
CA GLY A 813 17.44 -14.93 18.41
C GLY A 813 17.11 -13.46 18.18
N THR A 814 17.93 -12.55 18.73
CA THR A 814 17.73 -11.11 18.56
C THR A 814 18.12 -10.63 17.16
N ALA A 815 19.16 -11.21 16.54
CA ALA A 815 19.53 -10.97 15.14
C ALA A 815 18.42 -11.40 14.18
N ALA A 816 17.76 -12.55 14.42
CA ALA A 816 16.60 -12.96 13.65
C ALA A 816 15.45 -11.94 13.75
N VAL A 817 15.20 -11.40 14.95
CA VAL A 817 14.18 -10.35 15.12
C VAL A 817 14.54 -9.09 14.32
N GLY A 818 15.78 -8.59 14.46
CA GLY A 818 16.23 -7.38 13.78
C GLY A 818 16.44 -7.53 12.26
N GLY A 819 16.68 -8.75 11.78
CA GLY A 819 16.89 -9.05 10.36
C GLY A 819 15.61 -9.47 9.61
N VAL A 820 14.59 -9.95 10.31
CA VAL A 820 13.33 -10.44 9.72
C VAL A 820 12.16 -9.47 9.93
N PHE A 821 12.14 -8.69 11.01
CA PHE A 821 11.06 -7.74 11.30
C PHE A 821 11.58 -6.29 11.27
N TYR A 822 11.23 -5.54 10.22
CA TYR A 822 11.75 -4.18 9.99
C TYR A 822 10.97 -3.06 10.72
N VAL A 823 9.85 -3.35 11.38
CA VAL A 823 9.07 -2.34 12.11
C VAL A 823 9.44 -2.35 13.59
N LEU A 824 10.07 -1.26 14.06
CA LEU A 824 10.37 -1.02 15.47
C LEU A 824 9.07 -0.77 16.26
N THR A 825 8.37 -1.84 16.60
CA THR A 825 7.26 -1.79 17.55
C THR A 825 7.77 -2.09 18.95
N ILE A 826 7.11 -1.56 19.98
CA ILE A 826 7.34 -2.00 21.38
C ILE A 826 7.25 -3.53 21.51
N GLN A 827 6.39 -4.17 20.72
CA GLN A 827 6.25 -5.63 20.68
C GLN A 827 7.50 -6.33 20.15
N SER A 828 8.15 -5.80 19.10
CA SER A 828 9.42 -6.34 18.58
C SER A 828 10.55 -6.24 19.60
N HIS A 829 10.62 -5.13 20.36
CA HIS A 829 11.57 -4.96 21.44
C HIS A 829 11.29 -5.91 22.62
N LEU A 830 10.04 -6.05 23.03
CA LEU A 830 9.64 -6.98 24.10
C LEU A 830 9.91 -8.44 23.70
N LEU A 831 9.65 -8.83 22.45
CA LEU A 831 9.93 -10.17 21.94
C LEU A 831 11.44 -10.43 21.86
N SER A 832 12.23 -9.45 21.45
CA SER A 832 13.70 -9.52 21.44
C SER A 832 14.26 -9.70 22.85
N LEU A 833 13.72 -8.97 23.83
CA LEU A 833 14.05 -9.14 25.25
C LEU A 833 13.72 -10.56 25.74
N VAL A 834 12.54 -11.10 25.37
CA VAL A 834 12.14 -12.47 25.72
C VAL A 834 13.08 -13.50 25.07
N CYS A 835 13.39 -13.39 23.77
CA CYS A 835 14.33 -14.27 23.09
C CYS A 835 15.76 -14.20 23.66
N GLY A 836 16.18 -13.02 24.14
CA GLY A 836 17.49 -12.80 24.75
C GLY A 836 17.70 -13.54 26.08
N THR A 837 16.63 -13.95 26.77
CA THR A 837 16.69 -14.63 28.08
C THR A 837 16.85 -16.16 28.01
N ASN A 838 16.80 -16.77 26.81
CA ASN A 838 16.97 -18.21 26.63
C ASN A 838 18.46 -18.61 26.60
N LEU A 839 19.04 -18.94 27.76
CA LEU A 839 20.34 -19.61 27.84
C LEU A 839 20.24 -21.07 27.37
N PRO A 840 21.32 -21.66 26.80
CA PRO A 840 21.45 -23.11 26.79
C PRO A 840 21.58 -23.61 28.24
N LEU A 841 20.67 -24.50 28.66
CA LEU A 841 20.86 -25.35 29.85
C LEU A 841 21.93 -26.42 29.58
#